data_AF-A0A452Y0G0-F1
#
_entry.id   AF-A0A452Y0G0-F1
#
_cell.length_a   1.000
_cell.length_b   1.000
_cell.length_c   1.000
_cell.angle_alpha   90.00
_cell.angle_beta   90.00
_cell.angle_gamma   90.00
#
_symmetry.space_group_name_H-M   'P 1'
#
loop_
_entity.id
_entity.type
_entity.pdbx_description
1 polymer ?
#
loop_
_entity_poly.entity_id
_entity_poly.type
_entity_poly.pdbx_seq_one_letter_code
_entity_poly.pdbx_strand_id
1 'polypeptide(L)'
;MAIKEKTALRRFSWRYIIIDEAHRIKNENSLLSKTMRLFSTNYRLLITGTPLQNNLHELWSLLNFLLPEIFSSAETFDEWFQISGENDQHEVVQQLHKVLRPFLLRRLKSDVEKGLPPKKETILKVGMSEMQKQYYRALLQKDLEVINAGGERKRLLNIAMQLRKCCNHPYLFQGAEPGPPYTTGDHLIENAGKMVLLDKLLPKLKARDSRVLIFSQMTRLLDILEDYLMYRGYQYCRIDGNTGGDDRDASIEAFNKPGSEKFIFLLSTRAGGLGINLATADIVVLYDSDWNPQVDLQAQDRAHRIGQKKEVQVFRFCTEYTIEEKVIERAYKKLALDALVIQQGRLAEQKAVNKDELLQMVRFGAEMVFSSKDSTITDEDIDRIIARGEEATAQLDAKMKKFTEDAIKFKMDDTAELYDFDDDKEEDKPDFKKLVSDNWIEPPRRERKRNYSESEYFKQALRQGAPAKPREPRIPRMPNLHDFQFFNTQRLNELYEKEVKYLVQTNQKKDTIGDGDGEDEEVEPLNEEEQEEKEQLLEEGFSTWTRRDFNTFIRACEKYGRDDIKSIASEMEGKTEEEVQRYAEVFKERYTELNDYDRIIKNIEKGESKISRKDEIMKAIAKKMDRYKNPWLELKIQYGQNKGKLYNEECDRFLLCMVHKLGYGNWEELKSAFRMSPLFRFDWFVKSRTTQELARRCD
;
A
#
# COMPACT_ATOMS: atom_id res chain seq x y z
N MET A 1 -10.00 -5.60 1.11
CA MET A 1 -11.28 -5.11 1.67
C MET A 1 -11.65 -5.84 2.94
N ALA A 2 -11.82 -7.18 2.92
CA ALA A 2 -12.29 -7.93 4.09
C ALA A 2 -11.44 -7.77 5.38
N ILE A 3 -10.12 -7.64 5.27
CA ILE A 3 -9.24 -7.36 6.42
C ILE A 3 -9.51 -5.95 6.99
N LYS A 4 -9.70 -4.95 6.12
CA LYS A 4 -9.93 -3.55 6.51
C LYS A 4 -11.32 -3.39 7.15
N GLU A 5 -12.34 -4.01 6.55
CA GLU A 5 -13.75 -3.89 6.94
C GLU A 5 -14.23 -5.01 7.88
N LYS A 6 -13.31 -5.73 8.54
CA LYS A 6 -13.65 -6.91 9.36
C LYS A 6 -14.71 -6.62 10.42
N THR A 7 -14.68 -5.43 11.04
CA THR A 7 -15.59 -5.04 12.11
C THR A 7 -17.03 -4.87 11.62
N ALA A 8 -17.21 -4.38 10.39
CA ALA A 8 -18.53 -4.24 9.79
C ALA A 8 -19.04 -5.61 9.31
N LEU A 9 -18.19 -6.37 8.60
CA LEU A 9 -18.55 -7.67 8.02
C LEU A 9 -18.87 -8.74 9.09
N ARG A 10 -18.26 -8.67 10.28
CA ARG A 10 -18.53 -9.59 11.40
C ARG A 10 -19.94 -9.44 11.98
N ARG A 11 -20.63 -8.31 11.76
CA ARG A 11 -21.97 -8.08 12.29
C ARG A 11 -23.05 -8.89 11.57
N PHE A 12 -22.74 -9.44 10.41
CA PHE A 12 -23.65 -10.24 9.62
C PHE A 12 -23.47 -11.73 9.92
N SER A 13 -24.58 -12.45 10.02
CA SER A 13 -24.60 -13.91 9.93
C SER A 13 -24.68 -14.28 8.46
N TRP A 14 -23.57 -14.75 7.89
CA TRP A 14 -23.47 -15.07 6.48
C TRP A 14 -24.13 -16.42 6.20
N ARG A 15 -24.81 -16.56 5.06
CA ARG A 15 -25.28 -17.89 4.64
C ARG A 15 -24.17 -18.66 3.91
N TYR A 16 -23.44 -17.97 3.04
CA TYR A 16 -22.34 -18.53 2.27
C TYR A 16 -21.11 -17.62 2.36
N ILE A 17 -19.94 -18.22 2.50
CA ILE A 17 -18.64 -17.57 2.24
C ILE A 17 -17.98 -18.35 1.09
N ILE A 18 -17.76 -17.66 -0.02
CA ILE A 18 -17.08 -18.21 -1.20
C ILE A 18 -15.73 -17.50 -1.32
N ILE A 19 -14.65 -18.27 -1.35
CA ILE A 19 -13.29 -17.76 -1.51
C ILE A 19 -12.75 -18.26 -2.85
N ASP A 20 -12.58 -17.32 -3.77
CA ASP A 20 -11.84 -17.55 -5.00
C ASP A 20 -10.32 -17.42 -4.75
N GLU A 21 -9.55 -18.20 -5.51
CA GLU A 21 -8.11 -18.39 -5.30
C GLU A 21 -7.76 -18.74 -3.85
N ALA A 22 -8.43 -19.78 -3.33
CA ALA A 22 -8.32 -20.23 -1.94
C ALA A 22 -6.89 -20.60 -1.49
N HIS A 23 -5.95 -20.79 -2.43
CA HIS A 23 -4.53 -20.91 -2.11
C HIS A 23 -4.00 -19.70 -1.28
N ARG A 24 -4.69 -18.55 -1.27
CA ARG A 24 -4.36 -17.39 -0.42
C ARG A 24 -4.61 -17.58 1.07
N ILE A 25 -5.43 -18.56 1.47
CA ILE A 25 -5.73 -18.87 2.88
C ILE A 25 -5.09 -20.18 3.37
N LYS A 26 -4.20 -20.78 2.57
CA LYS A 26 -3.51 -22.05 2.88
C LYS A 26 -2.69 -22.01 4.17
N ASN A 27 -2.26 -20.81 4.59
CA ASN A 27 -1.58 -20.62 5.86
C ASN A 27 -2.59 -20.09 6.89
N GLU A 28 -2.86 -20.89 7.91
CA GLU A 28 -3.76 -20.54 9.01
C GLU A 28 -3.36 -19.23 9.70
N ASN A 29 -2.05 -18.99 9.76
CA ASN A 29 -1.45 -17.84 10.43
C ASN A 29 -1.57 -16.55 9.63
N SER A 30 -1.95 -16.64 8.35
CA SER A 30 -2.16 -15.46 7.52
C SER A 30 -3.29 -14.59 8.08
N LEU A 31 -3.10 -13.27 8.00
CA LEU A 31 -4.09 -12.29 8.46
C LEU A 31 -5.44 -12.48 7.76
N LEU A 32 -5.42 -12.90 6.49
CA LEU A 32 -6.63 -13.20 5.72
C LEU A 32 -7.37 -14.41 6.29
N SER A 33 -6.67 -15.53 6.50
CA SER A 33 -7.25 -16.74 7.12
C SER A 33 -7.87 -16.42 8.48
N LYS A 34 -7.10 -15.77 9.37
CA LYS A 34 -7.59 -15.38 10.70
C LYS A 34 -8.84 -14.49 10.61
N THR A 35 -8.86 -13.54 9.68
CA THR A 35 -10.02 -12.65 9.51
C THR A 35 -11.25 -13.39 9.00
N MET A 36 -11.10 -14.26 7.99
CA MET A 36 -12.24 -15.00 7.41
C MET A 36 -12.90 -15.93 8.44
N ARG A 37 -12.11 -16.51 9.35
CA ARG A 37 -12.59 -17.38 10.42
C ARG A 37 -13.39 -16.65 11.50
N LEU A 38 -13.29 -15.31 11.58
CA LEU A 38 -14.11 -14.51 12.50
C LEU A 38 -15.56 -14.35 12.04
N PHE A 39 -15.86 -14.64 10.77
CA PHE A 39 -17.20 -14.45 10.22
C PHE A 39 -18.08 -15.69 10.48
N SER A 40 -19.27 -15.45 11.05
CA SER A 40 -20.30 -16.48 11.22
C SER A 40 -20.85 -16.86 9.86
N THR A 41 -20.85 -18.15 9.51
CA THR A 41 -21.39 -18.65 8.23
C THR A 41 -21.97 -20.06 8.34
N ASN A 42 -23.01 -20.36 7.57
CA ASN A 42 -23.60 -21.71 7.48
C ASN A 42 -22.86 -22.59 6.47
N TYR A 43 -22.47 -22.03 5.33
CA TYR A 43 -21.82 -22.76 4.24
C TYR A 43 -20.52 -22.07 3.81
N ARG A 44 -19.53 -22.87 3.40
CA ARG A 44 -18.22 -22.40 2.94
C ARG A 44 -17.87 -23.11 1.62
N LEU A 45 -17.34 -22.35 0.65
CA LEU A 45 -16.91 -22.88 -0.63
C LEU A 45 -15.53 -22.30 -0.97
N LEU A 46 -14.59 -23.18 -1.32
CA LEU A 46 -13.25 -22.82 -1.74
C LEU A 46 -13.09 -23.13 -3.23
N ILE A 47 -12.63 -22.15 -3.99
CA ILE A 47 -12.33 -22.29 -5.42
C ILE A 47 -10.84 -22.03 -5.59
N THR A 48 -10.11 -22.96 -6.18
CA THR A 48 -8.68 -22.83 -6.44
C THR A 48 -8.27 -23.71 -7.62
N GLY A 49 -7.39 -23.19 -8.48
CA GLY A 49 -6.79 -23.96 -9.56
C GLY A 49 -5.74 -24.98 -9.07
N THR A 50 -5.26 -24.82 -7.84
CA THR A 50 -4.15 -25.61 -7.26
C THR A 50 -4.54 -26.03 -5.83
N PRO A 51 -5.30 -27.12 -5.67
CA PRO A 51 -5.90 -27.48 -4.38
C PRO A 51 -4.88 -27.91 -3.31
N LEU A 52 -3.72 -28.41 -3.73
CA LEU A 52 -2.62 -28.85 -2.86
C LEU A 52 -1.31 -28.33 -3.44
N GLN A 53 -0.54 -27.54 -2.69
CA GLN A 53 0.72 -27.00 -3.19
C GLN A 53 1.95 -27.59 -2.51
N ASN A 54 2.03 -27.70 -1.17
CA ASN A 54 3.32 -28.02 -0.54
C ASN A 54 3.32 -28.93 0.71
N ASN A 55 2.25 -28.99 1.52
CA ASN A 55 2.26 -29.69 2.83
C ASN A 55 0.85 -30.18 3.26
N LEU A 56 0.76 -31.30 3.98
CA LEU A 56 -0.42 -31.74 4.75
C LEU A 56 -1.04 -30.62 5.59
N HIS A 57 -0.21 -29.77 6.19
CA HIS A 57 -0.71 -28.66 7.01
C HIS A 57 -1.48 -27.62 6.20
N GLU A 58 -1.12 -27.41 4.93
CA GLU A 58 -1.89 -26.54 4.03
C GLU A 58 -3.27 -27.16 3.75
N LEU A 59 -3.31 -28.48 3.52
CA LEU A 59 -4.56 -29.22 3.32
C LEU A 59 -5.46 -29.15 4.56
N TRP A 60 -4.89 -29.43 5.73
CA TRP A 60 -5.59 -29.30 7.00
C TRP A 60 -6.14 -27.89 7.17
N SER A 61 -5.36 -26.85 6.87
CA SER A 61 -5.83 -25.47 7.01
C SER A 61 -7.08 -25.18 6.17
N LEU A 62 -7.13 -25.72 4.94
CA LEU A 62 -8.30 -25.59 4.05
C LEU A 62 -9.49 -26.45 4.53
N LEU A 63 -9.25 -27.67 5.00
CA LEU A 63 -10.28 -28.55 5.55
C LEU A 63 -10.87 -28.01 6.85
N ASN A 64 -10.03 -27.55 7.77
CA ASN A 64 -10.42 -26.83 8.98
C ASN A 64 -11.18 -25.54 8.65
N PHE A 65 -10.84 -24.87 7.54
CA PHE A 65 -11.66 -23.76 7.07
C PHE A 65 -13.03 -24.23 6.57
N LEU A 66 -13.17 -25.35 5.87
CA LEU A 66 -14.47 -25.84 5.41
C LEU A 66 -15.32 -26.38 6.57
N LEU A 67 -14.73 -27.17 7.46
CA LEU A 67 -15.38 -27.94 8.53
C LEU A 67 -14.55 -27.83 9.83
N PRO A 68 -14.63 -26.68 10.54
CA PRO A 68 -13.82 -26.44 11.74
C PRO A 68 -14.15 -27.37 12.91
N GLU A 69 -15.36 -27.93 12.96
CA GLU A 69 -15.80 -28.84 14.03
C GLU A 69 -15.15 -30.24 13.91
N ILE A 70 -14.97 -30.71 12.67
CA ILE A 70 -14.38 -32.03 12.40
C ILE A 70 -12.85 -31.94 12.44
N PHE A 71 -12.27 -30.90 11.84
CA PHE A 71 -10.83 -30.74 11.72
C PHE A 71 -10.29 -29.70 12.71
N SER A 72 -10.65 -29.80 13.99
CA SER A 72 -10.39 -28.75 14.99
C SER A 72 -8.92 -28.59 15.39
N SER A 73 -8.15 -29.68 15.38
CA SER A 73 -6.73 -29.72 15.77
C SER A 73 -5.84 -30.17 14.60
N ALA A 74 -4.73 -29.47 14.41
CA ALA A 74 -3.69 -29.87 13.47
C ALA A 74 -2.94 -31.10 13.98
N GLU A 75 -2.68 -31.16 15.29
CA GLU A 75 -1.97 -32.28 15.92
C GLU A 75 -2.74 -33.59 15.76
N THR A 76 -4.06 -33.58 15.98
CA THR A 76 -4.91 -34.77 15.78
C THR A 76 -4.97 -35.19 14.31
N PHE A 77 -4.94 -34.21 13.39
CA PHE A 77 -4.87 -34.50 11.97
C PHE A 77 -3.52 -35.13 11.61
N ASP A 78 -2.42 -34.59 12.12
CA ASP A 78 -1.08 -35.16 11.93
C ASP A 78 -0.99 -36.56 12.53
N GLU A 79 -1.53 -36.81 13.73
CA GLU A 79 -1.61 -38.12 14.36
C GLU A 79 -2.36 -39.14 13.48
N TRP A 80 -3.49 -38.76 12.86
CA TRP A 80 -4.21 -39.65 11.94
C TRP A 80 -3.33 -40.15 10.80
N PHE A 81 -2.32 -39.36 10.39
CA PHE A 81 -1.39 -39.72 9.33
C PHE A 81 -0.02 -40.23 9.84
N GLN A 82 0.32 -40.02 11.12
CA GLN A 82 1.54 -40.53 11.77
C GLN A 82 1.36 -41.91 12.41
N ILE A 83 0.13 -42.34 12.72
CA ILE A 83 -0.15 -43.63 13.39
C ILE A 83 0.17 -44.85 12.49
N SER A 84 0.34 -44.65 11.19
CA SER A 84 0.81 -45.72 10.29
C SER A 84 2.33 -45.66 10.21
N GLY A 85 3.03 -46.64 10.79
CA GLY A 85 4.49 -46.68 10.84
C GLY A 85 5.17 -46.53 9.47
N GLU A 86 6.50 -46.38 9.49
CA GLU A 86 7.37 -46.05 8.34
C GLU A 86 7.15 -46.87 7.05
N ASN A 87 6.46 -48.02 7.13
CA ASN A 87 6.21 -48.91 5.99
C ASN A 87 4.92 -48.65 5.19
N ASP A 88 3.98 -47.80 5.63
CA ASP A 88 2.66 -47.69 4.98
C ASP A 88 2.20 -46.28 4.57
N GLN A 89 3.13 -45.45 4.09
CA GLN A 89 2.81 -44.16 3.46
C GLN A 89 1.76 -44.28 2.34
N HIS A 90 1.57 -45.44 1.72
CA HIS A 90 0.56 -45.63 0.68
C HIS A 90 -0.86 -45.80 1.23
N GLU A 91 -1.03 -46.43 2.40
CA GLU A 91 -2.34 -46.61 3.02
C GLU A 91 -2.86 -45.30 3.62
N VAL A 92 -2.01 -44.58 4.35
CA VAL A 92 -2.23 -43.21 4.88
C VAL A 92 -2.84 -42.31 3.81
N VAL A 93 -2.26 -42.44 2.64
CA VAL A 93 -2.56 -41.64 1.47
C VAL A 93 -3.87 -42.03 0.78
N GLN A 94 -4.14 -43.33 0.65
CA GLN A 94 -5.43 -43.80 0.15
C GLN A 94 -6.56 -43.42 1.11
N GLN A 95 -6.31 -43.45 2.42
CA GLN A 95 -7.24 -42.99 3.43
C GLN A 95 -7.50 -41.47 3.29
N LEU A 96 -6.44 -40.67 3.10
CA LEU A 96 -6.56 -39.23 2.84
C LEU A 96 -7.42 -38.94 1.61
N HIS A 97 -7.20 -39.66 0.50
CA HIS A 97 -8.04 -39.53 -0.71
C HIS A 97 -9.51 -39.93 -0.48
N LYS A 98 -9.78 -40.97 0.29
CA LYS A 98 -11.15 -41.37 0.67
C LYS A 98 -11.84 -40.25 1.46
N VAL A 99 -11.14 -39.63 2.40
CA VAL A 99 -11.65 -38.50 3.20
C VAL A 99 -11.85 -37.25 2.34
N LEU A 100 -10.94 -36.96 1.40
CA LEU A 100 -11.02 -35.77 0.53
C LEU A 100 -12.08 -35.86 -0.56
N ARG A 101 -12.34 -37.06 -1.11
CA ARG A 101 -13.24 -37.29 -2.25
C ARG A 101 -14.63 -36.62 -2.13
N PRO A 102 -15.33 -36.63 -0.98
CA PRO A 102 -16.61 -35.94 -0.84
C PRO A 102 -16.49 -34.40 -0.82
N PHE A 103 -15.32 -33.85 -0.51
CA PHE A 103 -15.10 -32.40 -0.37
C PHE A 103 -14.40 -31.76 -1.57
N LEU A 104 -13.73 -32.55 -2.40
CA LEU A 104 -12.94 -32.08 -3.53
C LEU A 104 -13.61 -32.47 -4.86
N LEU A 105 -14.03 -31.46 -5.62
CA LEU A 105 -14.41 -31.63 -7.01
C LEU A 105 -13.29 -31.15 -7.93
N ARG A 106 -12.65 -32.08 -8.65
CA ARG A 106 -11.63 -31.79 -9.66
C ARG A 106 -12.00 -32.43 -10.99
N ARG A 107 -11.84 -31.67 -12.07
CA ARG A 107 -12.04 -32.13 -13.46
C ARG A 107 -10.88 -31.63 -14.31
N LEU A 108 -10.39 -32.46 -15.23
CA LEU A 108 -9.39 -32.05 -16.22
C LEU A 108 -10.09 -31.38 -17.40
N LYS A 109 -9.37 -30.50 -18.12
CA LYS A 109 -9.90 -29.86 -19.34
C LYS A 109 -10.31 -30.91 -20.38
N SER A 110 -9.53 -31.98 -20.51
CA SER A 110 -9.83 -33.15 -21.35
C SER A 110 -11.15 -33.83 -20.99
N ASP A 111 -11.56 -33.77 -19.73
CA ASP A 111 -12.77 -34.45 -19.24
C ASP A 111 -14.04 -33.66 -19.57
N VAL A 112 -13.92 -32.34 -19.74
CA VAL A 112 -15.06 -31.41 -19.83
C VAL A 112 -15.18 -30.71 -21.18
N GLU A 113 -14.06 -30.49 -21.87
CA GLU A 113 -14.02 -29.69 -23.10
C GLU A 113 -13.20 -30.40 -24.17
N LYS A 114 -13.90 -31.19 -25.00
CA LYS A 114 -13.29 -31.95 -26.10
C LYS A 114 -13.00 -31.09 -27.34
N GLY A 115 -13.58 -29.89 -27.42
CA GLY A 115 -13.40 -28.96 -28.54
C GLY A 115 -12.22 -28.01 -28.39
N LEU A 116 -11.52 -28.02 -27.26
CA LEU A 116 -10.38 -27.14 -27.03
C LEU A 116 -9.16 -27.64 -27.85
N PRO A 117 -8.57 -26.80 -28.72
CA PRO A 117 -7.34 -27.15 -29.42
C PRO A 117 -6.21 -27.50 -28.42
N PRO A 118 -5.28 -28.39 -28.80
CA PRO A 118 -4.18 -28.74 -27.92
C PRO A 118 -3.28 -27.53 -27.64
N LYS A 119 -2.52 -27.65 -26.55
CA LYS A 119 -1.46 -26.71 -26.18
C LYS A 119 -0.11 -27.39 -26.36
N LYS A 120 0.81 -26.76 -27.08
CA LYS A 120 2.19 -27.23 -27.27
C LYS A 120 3.15 -26.29 -26.53
N GLU A 121 3.92 -26.81 -25.57
CA GLU A 121 5.00 -26.06 -24.91
C GLU A 121 6.34 -26.39 -25.56
N THR A 122 7.18 -25.38 -25.76
CA THR A 122 8.50 -25.52 -26.37
C THR A 122 9.50 -24.62 -25.66
N ILE A 123 10.58 -25.21 -25.16
CA ILE A 123 11.68 -24.50 -24.50
C ILE A 123 12.66 -24.04 -25.58
N LEU A 124 12.80 -22.72 -25.74
CA LEU A 124 13.75 -22.12 -26.65
C LEU A 124 15.01 -21.70 -25.88
N LYS A 125 16.09 -22.40 -26.18
CA LYS A 125 17.41 -22.15 -25.62
C LYS A 125 18.14 -21.06 -26.40
N VAL A 126 18.80 -20.14 -25.70
CA VAL A 126 19.55 -19.04 -26.32
C VAL A 126 20.84 -18.73 -25.56
N GLY A 127 21.88 -18.35 -26.30
CA GLY A 127 23.15 -17.88 -25.72
C GLY A 127 23.07 -16.51 -25.07
N MET A 128 24.19 -16.07 -24.49
CA MET A 128 24.34 -14.75 -23.86
C MET A 128 25.10 -13.79 -24.80
N SER A 129 24.70 -12.52 -24.79
CA SER A 129 25.47 -11.44 -25.40
C SER A 129 26.81 -11.23 -24.67
N GLU A 130 27.73 -10.50 -25.30
CA GLU A 130 29.01 -10.15 -24.68
C GLU A 130 28.79 -9.38 -23.36
N MET A 131 27.89 -8.40 -23.37
CA MET A 131 27.56 -7.61 -22.19
C MET A 131 26.93 -8.47 -21.08
N GLN A 132 26.02 -9.39 -21.42
CA GLN A 132 25.46 -10.34 -20.46
C GLN A 132 26.56 -11.18 -19.80
N LYS A 133 27.51 -11.71 -20.59
CA LYS A 133 28.63 -12.48 -20.05
C LYS A 133 29.51 -11.65 -19.12
N GLN A 134 29.84 -10.41 -19.50
CA GLN A 134 30.62 -9.51 -18.65
C GLN A 134 29.94 -9.27 -17.30
N TYR A 135 28.65 -8.94 -17.29
CA TYR A 135 27.89 -8.73 -16.06
C TYR A 135 27.72 -10.02 -15.25
N TYR A 136 27.45 -11.15 -15.91
CA TYR A 136 27.30 -12.44 -15.23
C TYR A 136 28.60 -12.85 -14.52
N ARG A 137 29.75 -12.70 -15.18
CA ARG A 137 31.08 -12.91 -14.57
C ARG A 137 31.32 -11.98 -13.39
N ALA A 138 31.06 -10.68 -13.57
CA ALA A 138 31.28 -9.68 -12.52
C ALA A 138 30.42 -9.97 -11.26
N LEU A 139 29.18 -10.44 -11.45
CA LEU A 139 28.30 -10.84 -10.36
C LEU A 139 28.82 -12.08 -9.61
N LEU A 140 29.30 -13.08 -10.33
CA LEU A 140 29.91 -14.27 -9.73
C LEU A 140 31.22 -13.93 -8.99
N GLN A 141 32.05 -13.05 -9.55
CA GLN A 141 33.32 -12.62 -8.94
C GLN A 141 33.10 -11.81 -7.67
N LYS A 142 32.12 -10.89 -7.66
CA LYS A 142 31.84 -10.03 -6.50
C LYS A 142 31.48 -10.82 -5.24
N ASP A 143 30.74 -11.92 -5.39
CA ASP A 143 30.26 -12.74 -4.28
C ASP A 143 30.96 -14.12 -4.24
N LEU A 144 32.17 -14.23 -4.80
CA LEU A 144 32.89 -15.50 -4.93
C LEU A 144 33.17 -16.17 -3.58
N GLU A 145 33.57 -15.40 -2.57
CA GLU A 145 33.77 -15.91 -1.20
C GLU A 145 32.51 -16.59 -0.64
N VAL A 146 31.34 -16.06 -0.98
CA VAL A 146 30.02 -16.56 -0.55
C VAL A 146 29.65 -17.83 -1.28
N ILE A 147 29.96 -17.88 -2.57
CA ILE A 147 29.72 -19.03 -3.44
C ILE A 147 30.64 -20.17 -3.05
N ASN A 148 31.86 -19.89 -2.61
CA ASN A 148 32.85 -20.88 -2.18
C ASN A 148 32.66 -21.36 -0.74
N ALA A 149 32.49 -20.44 0.22
CA ALA A 149 32.38 -20.76 1.65
C ALA A 149 30.94 -21.09 2.11
N GLY A 150 29.94 -20.96 1.23
CA GLY A 150 28.54 -21.22 1.55
C GLY A 150 27.96 -20.13 2.45
N GLY A 151 27.52 -19.02 1.85
CA GLY A 151 26.90 -17.92 2.58
C GLY A 151 25.47 -18.14 3.06
N GLU A 152 24.92 -17.15 3.76
CA GLU A 152 23.52 -17.16 4.21
C GLU A 152 22.54 -17.32 3.03
N ARG A 153 21.46 -18.07 3.26
CA ARG A 153 20.39 -18.31 2.27
C ARG A 153 19.87 -17.03 1.62
N LYS A 154 19.69 -15.96 2.41
CA LYS A 154 19.23 -14.64 1.92
C LYS A 154 20.20 -14.03 0.90
N ARG A 155 21.50 -14.20 1.11
CA ARG A 155 22.55 -13.69 0.21
C ARG A 155 22.59 -14.51 -1.08
N LEU A 156 22.52 -15.84 -1.00
CA LEU A 156 22.44 -16.72 -2.18
C LEU A 156 21.19 -16.43 -3.02
N LEU A 157 20.03 -16.20 -2.39
CA LEU A 157 18.81 -15.79 -3.08
C LEU A 157 18.97 -14.45 -3.82
N ASN A 158 19.70 -13.49 -3.24
CA ASN A 158 19.99 -12.23 -3.92
C ASN A 158 20.89 -12.46 -5.13
N ILE A 159 21.96 -13.27 -5.00
CA ILE A 159 22.84 -13.63 -6.12
C ILE A 159 22.02 -14.27 -7.25
N ALA A 160 21.22 -15.29 -6.94
CA ALA A 160 20.33 -15.93 -7.91
C ALA A 160 19.40 -14.93 -8.62
N MET A 161 18.85 -13.96 -7.88
CA MET A 161 18.03 -12.89 -8.45
C MET A 161 18.81 -11.97 -9.40
N GLN A 162 20.06 -11.62 -9.08
CA GLN A 162 20.89 -10.80 -9.98
C GLN A 162 21.30 -11.58 -11.24
N LEU A 163 21.67 -12.87 -11.11
CA LEU A 163 21.98 -13.72 -12.26
C LEU A 163 20.78 -13.81 -13.21
N ARG A 164 19.56 -13.98 -12.68
CA ARG A 164 18.32 -13.94 -13.47
C ARG A 164 18.09 -12.58 -14.16
N LYS A 165 18.35 -11.46 -13.49
CA LYS A 165 18.28 -10.13 -14.13
C LYS A 165 19.22 -10.05 -15.33
N CYS A 166 20.44 -10.55 -15.17
CA CYS A 166 21.43 -10.58 -16.25
C CYS A 166 20.94 -11.42 -17.45
N CYS A 167 20.38 -12.60 -17.21
CA CYS A 167 19.80 -13.45 -18.26
C CYS A 167 18.63 -12.77 -19.00
N ASN A 168 17.86 -11.94 -18.30
CA ASN A 168 16.75 -11.21 -18.89
C ASN A 168 17.19 -10.04 -19.78
N HIS A 169 17.93 -9.09 -19.20
CA HIS A 169 18.49 -7.94 -19.92
C HIS A 169 19.54 -7.20 -19.06
N PRO A 170 20.73 -6.84 -19.58
CA PRO A 170 21.74 -6.07 -18.83
C PRO A 170 21.24 -4.71 -18.30
N TYR A 171 20.34 -4.03 -19.01
CA TYR A 171 19.82 -2.70 -18.59
C TYR A 171 18.93 -2.72 -17.34
N LEU A 172 18.65 -3.91 -16.80
CA LEU A 172 18.09 -4.01 -15.46
C LEU A 172 19.07 -3.52 -14.38
N PHE A 173 20.38 -3.49 -14.68
CA PHE A 173 21.41 -2.89 -13.84
C PHE A 173 21.57 -1.40 -14.13
N GLN A 174 21.70 -0.60 -13.07
CA GLN A 174 21.92 0.85 -13.21
C GLN A 174 23.30 1.11 -13.82
N GLY A 175 23.36 2.03 -14.79
CA GLY A 175 24.59 2.40 -15.50
C GLY A 175 25.06 1.41 -16.56
N ALA A 176 24.27 0.35 -16.83
CA ALA A 176 24.55 -0.58 -17.93
C ALA A 176 24.16 0.00 -19.29
N GLU A 177 23.09 0.79 -19.34
CA GLU A 177 22.61 1.38 -20.58
C GLU A 177 23.55 2.49 -21.09
N PRO A 178 23.95 2.48 -22.37
CA PRO A 178 24.75 3.53 -22.99
C PRO A 178 24.03 4.88 -22.90
N GLY A 179 24.71 5.89 -22.36
CA GLY A 179 24.19 7.24 -22.25
C GLY A 179 24.72 8.00 -21.02
N PRO A 180 24.24 9.23 -20.78
CA PRO A 180 23.23 9.98 -21.57
C PRO A 180 23.74 10.47 -22.95
N PRO A 181 22.84 10.68 -23.94
CA PRO A 181 21.38 10.48 -23.90
C PRO A 181 21.00 9.00 -24.08
N TYR A 182 19.99 8.55 -23.34
CA TYR A 182 19.39 7.24 -23.54
C TYR A 182 18.54 7.27 -24.82
N THR A 183 18.86 6.40 -25.76
CA THR A 183 18.17 6.32 -27.06
C THR A 183 17.55 4.94 -27.21
N THR A 184 16.43 4.83 -27.91
CA THR A 184 15.91 3.53 -28.34
C THR A 184 16.57 3.12 -29.65
N GLY A 185 17.25 1.98 -29.69
CA GLY A 185 17.91 1.48 -30.89
C GLY A 185 18.24 -0.02 -30.83
N ASP A 186 18.99 -0.52 -31.81
CA ASP A 186 19.33 -1.94 -31.93
C ASP A 186 20.14 -2.48 -30.74
N HIS A 187 20.80 -1.62 -29.97
CA HIS A 187 21.47 -1.99 -28.71
C HIS A 187 20.52 -2.57 -27.65
N LEU A 188 19.21 -2.31 -27.71
CA LEU A 188 18.20 -2.96 -26.87
C LEU A 188 18.02 -4.44 -27.23
N ILE A 189 18.35 -4.81 -28.47
CA ILE A 189 18.16 -6.14 -29.02
C ILE A 189 19.46 -6.93 -28.88
N GLU A 190 20.56 -6.38 -29.38
CA GLU A 190 21.86 -7.04 -29.46
C GLU A 190 22.46 -7.36 -28.08
N ASN A 191 22.16 -6.53 -27.07
CA ASN A 191 22.69 -6.70 -25.72
C ASN A 191 22.01 -7.81 -24.91
N ALA A 192 20.99 -8.50 -25.43
CA ALA A 192 20.38 -9.64 -24.74
C ALA A 192 19.95 -10.75 -25.71
N GLY A 193 20.44 -11.98 -25.49
CA GLY A 193 20.12 -13.12 -26.35
C GLY A 193 18.62 -13.37 -26.48
N LYS A 194 17.86 -13.25 -25.38
CA LYS A 194 16.40 -13.37 -25.38
C LYS A 194 15.71 -12.28 -26.22
N MET A 195 16.26 -11.07 -26.30
CA MET A 195 15.72 -10.01 -27.15
C MET A 195 15.99 -10.28 -28.63
N VAL A 196 17.18 -10.78 -28.97
CA VAL A 196 17.48 -11.25 -30.34
C VAL A 196 16.50 -12.36 -30.76
N LEU A 197 16.25 -13.32 -29.87
CA LEU A 197 15.30 -14.39 -30.12
C LEU A 197 13.87 -13.85 -30.32
N LEU A 198 13.44 -12.93 -29.46
CA LEU A 198 12.13 -12.28 -29.56
C LEU A 198 11.98 -11.51 -30.87
N ASP A 199 13.00 -10.76 -31.27
CA ASP A 199 13.01 -9.94 -32.49
C ASP A 199 12.96 -10.78 -33.77
N LYS A 200 13.58 -11.97 -33.76
CA LYS A 200 13.44 -12.95 -34.85
C LYS A 200 12.06 -13.63 -34.86
N LEU A 201 11.45 -13.83 -33.70
CA LEU A 201 10.18 -14.56 -33.55
C LEU A 201 8.95 -13.71 -33.92
N LEU A 202 8.87 -12.47 -33.41
CA LEU A 202 7.68 -11.62 -33.56
C LEU A 202 7.26 -11.33 -35.02
N PRO A 203 8.17 -11.04 -35.98
CA PRO A 203 7.80 -10.83 -37.37
C PRO A 203 7.14 -12.05 -38.00
N LYS A 204 7.65 -13.25 -37.71
CA LYS A 204 7.06 -14.51 -38.20
C LYS A 204 5.67 -14.75 -37.62
N LEU A 205 5.48 -14.45 -36.34
CA LEU A 205 4.16 -14.57 -35.69
C LEU A 205 3.15 -13.55 -36.24
N LYS A 206 3.60 -12.31 -36.52
CA LYS A 206 2.76 -11.30 -37.15
C LYS A 206 2.35 -11.69 -38.58
N ALA A 207 3.27 -12.26 -39.36
CA ALA A 207 2.99 -12.77 -40.70
C ALA A 207 1.97 -13.93 -40.70
N ARG A 208 1.88 -14.69 -39.60
CA ARG A 208 0.89 -15.77 -39.39
C ARG A 208 -0.45 -15.28 -38.83
N ASP A 209 -0.63 -13.98 -38.63
CA ASP A 209 -1.80 -13.40 -37.97
C ASP A 209 -2.08 -14.02 -36.58
N SER A 210 -1.00 -14.30 -35.84
CA SER A 210 -1.07 -14.74 -34.45
C SER A 210 -1.09 -13.54 -33.51
N ARG A 211 -1.63 -13.74 -32.30
CA ARG A 211 -1.64 -12.75 -31.22
C ARG A 211 -0.81 -13.27 -30.05
N VAL A 212 0.02 -12.41 -29.49
CA VAL A 212 1.11 -12.82 -28.58
C VAL A 212 0.91 -12.27 -27.18
N LEU A 213 0.91 -13.13 -26.17
CA LEU A 213 1.04 -12.74 -24.77
C LEU A 213 2.50 -12.89 -24.34
N ILE A 214 3.09 -11.86 -23.74
CA ILE A 214 4.45 -11.94 -23.20
C ILE A 214 4.36 -11.78 -21.68
N PHE A 215 4.76 -12.82 -20.95
CA PHE A 215 4.81 -12.81 -19.50
C PHE A 215 6.25 -12.63 -19.01
N SER A 216 6.43 -11.73 -18.05
CA SER A 216 7.68 -11.59 -17.29
C SER A 216 7.41 -11.39 -15.80
N GLN A 217 8.32 -11.90 -14.95
CA GLN A 217 8.26 -11.64 -13.51
C GLN A 217 8.73 -10.23 -13.15
N MET A 218 9.60 -9.62 -13.96
CA MET A 218 10.23 -8.35 -13.64
C MET A 218 9.50 -7.20 -14.33
N THR A 219 8.83 -6.34 -13.56
CA THR A 219 8.10 -5.19 -14.14
C THR A 219 9.01 -4.24 -14.91
N ARG A 220 10.26 -4.05 -14.46
CA ARG A 220 11.25 -3.24 -15.19
C ARG A 220 11.66 -3.82 -16.53
N LEU A 221 11.52 -5.13 -16.72
CA LEU A 221 11.77 -5.74 -18.02
C LEU A 221 10.62 -5.44 -18.98
N LEU A 222 9.39 -5.31 -18.47
CA LEU A 222 8.25 -4.85 -19.27
C LEU A 222 8.47 -3.44 -19.79
N ASP A 223 9.14 -2.56 -19.03
CA ASP A 223 9.52 -1.22 -19.50
C ASP A 223 10.48 -1.31 -20.70
N ILE A 224 11.53 -2.15 -20.63
CA ILE A 224 12.49 -2.36 -21.72
C ILE A 224 11.79 -2.96 -22.96
N LEU A 225 10.90 -3.92 -22.74
CA LEU A 225 10.09 -4.51 -23.82
C LEU A 225 9.18 -3.46 -24.45
N GLU A 226 8.61 -2.56 -23.65
CA GLU A 226 7.77 -1.48 -24.13
C GLU A 226 8.52 -0.55 -25.09
N ASP A 227 9.73 -0.13 -24.70
CA ASP A 227 10.61 0.70 -25.53
C ASP A 227 10.97 -0.02 -26.85
N TYR A 228 11.26 -1.32 -26.78
CA TYR A 228 11.52 -2.15 -27.96
C TYR A 228 10.30 -2.25 -28.90
N LEU A 229 9.10 -2.46 -28.34
CA LEU A 229 7.87 -2.55 -29.14
C LEU A 229 7.52 -1.22 -29.80
N MET A 230 7.74 -0.10 -29.12
CA MET A 230 7.61 1.23 -29.70
C MET A 230 8.62 1.43 -30.83
N TYR A 231 9.89 1.06 -30.63
CA TYR A 231 10.95 1.17 -31.62
C TYR A 231 10.64 0.37 -32.90
N ARG A 232 10.15 -0.87 -32.78
CA ARG A 232 9.74 -1.72 -33.92
C ARG A 232 8.33 -1.39 -34.46
N GLY A 233 7.59 -0.46 -33.84
CA GLY A 233 6.26 -0.05 -34.28
C GLY A 233 5.15 -1.09 -34.05
N TYR A 234 5.28 -1.95 -33.05
CA TYR A 234 4.24 -2.91 -32.69
C TYR A 234 3.20 -2.30 -31.74
N GLN A 235 1.92 -2.50 -32.06
CA GLN A 235 0.82 -2.10 -31.18
C GLN A 235 0.64 -3.10 -30.04
N TYR A 236 0.65 -2.61 -28.80
CA TYR A 236 0.57 -3.45 -27.60
C TYR A 236 -0.42 -2.93 -26.54
N CYS A 237 -0.74 -3.81 -25.61
CA CYS A 237 -1.39 -3.52 -24.31
C CYS A 237 -0.47 -3.96 -23.18
N ARG A 238 -0.58 -3.35 -22.00
CA ARG A 238 0.22 -3.70 -20.82
C ARG A 238 -0.63 -3.76 -19.56
N ILE A 239 -0.45 -4.81 -18.77
CA ILE A 239 -0.99 -4.91 -17.41
C ILE A 239 0.12 -5.34 -16.44
N ASP A 240 0.31 -4.53 -15.41
CA ASP A 240 1.16 -4.86 -14.27
C ASP A 240 0.42 -4.62 -12.93
N GLY A 241 1.18 -4.60 -11.83
CA GLY A 241 0.62 -4.41 -10.49
C GLY A 241 0.17 -2.98 -10.19
N ASN A 242 0.51 -2.00 -11.04
CA ASN A 242 0.17 -0.59 -10.86
C ASN A 242 -1.00 -0.14 -11.74
N THR A 243 -1.42 -0.95 -12.72
CA THR A 243 -2.57 -0.67 -13.59
C THR A 243 -3.88 -0.61 -12.78
N GLY A 244 -4.68 0.44 -13.00
CA GLY A 244 -6.01 0.58 -12.40
C GLY A 244 -7.00 -0.50 -12.88
N GLY A 245 -8.09 -0.71 -12.13
CA GLY A 245 -9.14 -1.68 -12.52
C GLY A 245 -9.78 -1.33 -13.86
N ASP A 246 -10.21 -0.08 -14.03
CA ASP A 246 -10.85 0.38 -15.26
C ASP A 246 -9.92 0.30 -16.48
N ASP A 247 -8.65 0.72 -16.32
CA ASP A 247 -7.64 0.66 -17.39
C ASP A 247 -7.30 -0.78 -17.78
N ARG A 248 -7.30 -1.68 -16.80
CA ARG A 248 -7.11 -3.12 -17.00
C ARG A 248 -8.24 -3.69 -17.86
N ASP A 249 -9.49 -3.41 -17.51
CA ASP A 249 -10.65 -3.91 -18.24
C ASP A 249 -10.70 -3.34 -19.66
N ALA A 250 -10.42 -2.04 -19.81
CA ALA A 250 -10.31 -1.40 -21.12
C ALA A 250 -9.21 -2.04 -22.00
N SER A 251 -8.06 -2.38 -21.43
CA SER A 251 -6.96 -3.05 -22.15
C SER A 251 -7.33 -4.47 -22.58
N ILE A 252 -8.04 -5.22 -21.72
CA ILE A 252 -8.52 -6.58 -22.03
C ILE A 252 -9.57 -6.55 -23.14
N GLU A 253 -10.52 -5.62 -23.07
CA GLU A 253 -11.54 -5.44 -24.10
C GLU A 253 -10.91 -5.03 -25.44
N ALA A 254 -10.00 -4.05 -25.42
CA ALA A 254 -9.31 -3.58 -26.61
C ALA A 254 -8.53 -4.71 -27.30
N PHE A 255 -7.86 -5.58 -26.53
CA PHE A 255 -7.14 -6.72 -27.08
C PHE A 255 -8.10 -7.79 -27.64
N ASN A 256 -9.15 -8.15 -26.89
CA ASN A 256 -10.09 -9.19 -27.30
C ASN A 256 -11.07 -8.77 -28.41
N LYS A 257 -11.13 -7.47 -28.74
CA LYS A 257 -11.98 -6.96 -29.82
C LYS A 257 -11.68 -7.70 -31.16
N PRO A 258 -12.72 -8.15 -31.88
CA PRO A 258 -12.54 -8.70 -33.22
C PRO A 258 -11.85 -7.67 -34.13
N GLY A 259 -10.80 -8.09 -34.86
CA GLY A 259 -10.03 -7.19 -35.71
C GLY A 259 -9.21 -6.13 -34.95
N SER A 260 -8.95 -6.32 -33.64
CA SER A 260 -8.06 -5.44 -32.88
C SER A 260 -6.68 -5.36 -33.53
N GLU A 261 -6.17 -4.13 -33.61
CA GLU A 261 -4.81 -3.82 -34.05
C GLU A 261 -3.76 -4.20 -33.00
N LYS A 262 -4.17 -4.51 -31.76
CA LYS A 262 -3.28 -4.90 -30.67
C LYS A 262 -2.73 -6.30 -30.92
N PHE A 263 -1.46 -6.34 -31.32
CA PHE A 263 -0.74 -7.58 -31.64
C PHE A 263 -0.18 -8.26 -30.39
N ILE A 264 0.34 -7.47 -29.44
CA ILE A 264 1.04 -7.98 -28.24
C ILE A 264 0.35 -7.54 -26.95
N PHE A 265 0.31 -8.42 -25.97
CA PHE A 265 -0.08 -8.08 -24.60
C PHE A 265 1.06 -8.38 -23.63
N LEU A 266 1.64 -7.34 -23.03
CA LEU A 266 2.63 -7.41 -21.97
C LEU A 266 1.97 -7.62 -20.61
N LEU A 267 2.34 -8.69 -19.92
CA LEU A 267 1.74 -9.08 -18.65
C LEU A 267 2.82 -9.37 -17.62
N SER A 268 2.73 -8.76 -16.44
CA SER A 268 3.50 -9.31 -15.31
C SER A 268 2.88 -10.65 -14.90
N THR A 269 3.68 -11.69 -14.64
CA THR A 269 3.14 -13.03 -14.37
C THR A 269 2.17 -13.05 -13.19
N ARG A 270 2.43 -12.21 -12.17
CA ARG A 270 1.52 -12.05 -11.02
C ARG A 270 0.23 -11.30 -11.36
N ALA A 271 0.28 -10.22 -12.13
CA ALA A 271 -0.93 -9.49 -12.49
C ALA A 271 -1.78 -10.26 -13.51
N GLY A 272 -1.12 -10.96 -14.44
CA GLY A 272 -1.74 -11.81 -15.45
C GLY A 272 -2.30 -13.12 -14.90
N GLY A 273 -1.79 -13.61 -13.77
CA GLY A 273 -2.36 -14.75 -13.04
C GLY A 273 -3.73 -14.48 -12.39
N LEU A 274 -4.15 -13.21 -12.29
CA LEU A 274 -5.39 -12.81 -11.62
C LEU A 274 -6.59 -12.82 -12.58
N GLY A 275 -7.29 -13.94 -12.69
CA GLY A 275 -8.70 -13.97 -13.16
C GLY A 275 -9.02 -13.50 -14.60
N ILE A 276 -8.07 -12.99 -15.38
CA ILE A 276 -8.33 -12.41 -16.71
C ILE A 276 -8.57 -13.48 -17.79
N ASN A 277 -9.23 -13.08 -18.88
CA ASN A 277 -9.52 -13.92 -20.05
C ASN A 277 -8.91 -13.31 -21.32
N LEU A 278 -7.97 -14.01 -21.95
CA LEU A 278 -7.24 -13.57 -23.14
C LEU A 278 -7.27 -14.65 -24.23
N ALA A 279 -8.40 -15.35 -24.37
CA ALA A 279 -8.59 -16.47 -25.29
C ALA A 279 -8.43 -16.10 -26.79
N THR A 280 -8.29 -14.82 -27.12
CA THR A 280 -7.98 -14.39 -28.50
C THR A 280 -6.51 -14.55 -28.86
N ALA A 281 -5.61 -14.74 -27.89
CA ALA A 281 -4.21 -15.00 -28.12
C ALA A 281 -3.92 -16.49 -28.28
N ASP A 282 -3.22 -16.86 -29.34
CA ASP A 282 -2.77 -18.22 -29.66
C ASP A 282 -1.30 -18.46 -29.30
N ILE A 283 -0.51 -17.41 -29.07
CA ILE A 283 0.89 -17.54 -28.67
C ILE A 283 1.10 -17.00 -27.27
N VAL A 284 1.81 -17.76 -26.44
CA VAL A 284 2.26 -17.35 -25.10
C VAL A 284 3.78 -17.44 -25.03
N VAL A 285 4.44 -16.33 -24.76
CA VAL A 285 5.88 -16.27 -24.51
C VAL A 285 6.10 -16.08 -23.01
N LEU A 286 6.75 -17.06 -22.39
CA LEU A 286 7.28 -16.95 -21.03
C LEU A 286 8.72 -16.46 -21.14
N TYR A 287 8.93 -15.15 -20.98
CA TYR A 287 10.25 -14.54 -21.13
C TYR A 287 11.20 -14.99 -20.00
N ASP A 288 10.66 -15.17 -18.80
CA ASP A 288 11.36 -15.73 -17.66
C ASP A 288 10.42 -16.57 -16.78
N SER A 289 10.94 -17.68 -16.24
CA SER A 289 10.13 -18.69 -15.54
C SER A 289 10.02 -18.41 -14.03
N ASP A 290 8.86 -18.66 -13.43
CA ASP A 290 8.73 -18.62 -11.98
C ASP A 290 9.40 -19.85 -11.33
N TRP A 291 9.79 -19.73 -10.06
CA TRP A 291 10.21 -20.88 -9.27
C TRP A 291 9.05 -21.84 -8.98
N ASN A 292 7.83 -21.31 -8.93
CA ASN A 292 6.61 -22.09 -8.79
C ASN A 292 5.98 -22.34 -10.18
N PRO A 293 6.06 -23.56 -10.73
CA PRO A 293 5.54 -23.86 -12.07
C PRO A 293 4.03 -23.60 -12.22
N GLN A 294 3.28 -23.64 -11.12
CA GLN A 294 1.84 -23.40 -11.15
C GLN A 294 1.49 -21.97 -11.55
N VAL A 295 2.36 -21.00 -11.23
CA VAL A 295 2.18 -19.60 -11.64
C VAL A 295 2.27 -19.49 -13.16
N ASP A 296 3.23 -20.19 -13.77
CA ASP A 296 3.39 -20.23 -15.22
C ASP A 296 2.23 -20.97 -15.90
N LEU A 297 1.77 -22.10 -15.34
CA LEU A 297 0.60 -22.81 -15.85
C LEU A 297 -0.66 -21.93 -15.82
N GLN A 298 -0.88 -21.17 -14.75
CA GLN A 298 -1.99 -20.22 -14.64
C GLN A 298 -1.90 -19.08 -15.65
N ALA A 299 -0.68 -18.65 -16.01
CA ALA A 299 -0.45 -17.65 -17.06
C ALA A 299 -0.77 -18.21 -18.45
N GLN A 300 -0.28 -19.42 -18.76
CA GLN A 300 -0.60 -20.13 -20.02
C GLN A 300 -2.11 -20.35 -20.19
N ASP A 301 -2.80 -20.69 -19.10
CA ASP A 301 -4.25 -20.92 -19.07
C ASP A 301 -5.10 -19.65 -19.29
N ARG A 302 -4.50 -18.46 -19.36
CA ARG A 302 -5.20 -17.23 -19.77
C ARG A 302 -5.53 -17.21 -21.26
N ALA A 303 -4.67 -17.83 -22.07
CA ALA A 303 -4.87 -18.03 -23.51
C ALA A 303 -5.53 -19.39 -23.79
N HIS A 304 -5.05 -20.46 -23.14
CA HIS A 304 -5.58 -21.81 -23.32
C HIS A 304 -6.85 -22.03 -22.46
N ARG A 305 -7.94 -21.39 -22.88
CA ARG A 305 -9.23 -21.39 -22.18
C ARG A 305 -10.40 -21.55 -23.16
N ILE A 306 -11.57 -21.88 -22.62
CA ILE A 306 -12.84 -21.92 -23.36
C ILE A 306 -13.01 -20.60 -24.14
N GLY A 307 -13.26 -20.72 -25.44
CA GLY A 307 -13.31 -19.60 -26.39
C GLY A 307 -12.13 -19.55 -27.35
N GLN A 308 -11.04 -20.26 -27.06
CA GLN A 308 -9.91 -20.41 -27.97
C GLN A 308 -10.32 -21.28 -29.18
N LYS A 309 -9.92 -20.83 -30.38
CA LYS A 309 -10.19 -21.51 -31.65
C LYS A 309 -8.92 -21.97 -32.38
N LYS A 310 -7.76 -21.38 -32.06
CA LYS A 310 -6.45 -21.73 -32.63
C LYS A 310 -5.68 -22.62 -31.64
N GLU A 311 -4.75 -23.42 -32.15
CA GLU A 311 -3.80 -24.16 -31.32
C GLU A 311 -2.95 -23.18 -30.51
N VAL A 312 -2.77 -23.45 -29.21
CA VAL A 312 -1.99 -22.55 -28.34
C VAL A 312 -0.53 -23.01 -28.29
N GLN A 313 0.39 -22.17 -28.75
CA GLN A 313 1.83 -22.42 -28.67
C GLN A 313 2.43 -21.63 -27.52
N VAL A 314 3.16 -22.31 -26.64
CA VAL A 314 3.85 -21.71 -25.50
C VAL A 314 5.36 -21.78 -25.74
N PHE A 315 6.00 -20.63 -25.93
CA PHE A 315 7.46 -20.53 -26.02
C PHE A 315 8.03 -20.12 -24.67
N ARG A 316 8.86 -20.96 -24.08
CA ARG A 316 9.58 -20.67 -22.83
C ARG A 316 11.02 -20.33 -23.15
N PHE A 317 11.44 -19.10 -22.87
CA PHE A 317 12.81 -18.68 -23.12
C PHE A 317 13.72 -19.14 -21.98
N CYS A 318 14.88 -19.68 -22.36
CA CYS A 318 15.88 -20.16 -21.41
C CYS A 318 17.28 -19.78 -21.90
N THR A 319 18.06 -19.11 -21.06
CA THR A 319 19.47 -18.84 -21.37
C THR A 319 20.34 -20.07 -21.05
N GLU A 320 21.09 -20.57 -22.04
CA GLU A 320 21.92 -21.77 -21.94
C GLU A 320 23.06 -21.62 -20.92
N TYR A 321 23.37 -22.70 -20.21
CA TYR A 321 24.46 -22.74 -19.22
C TYR A 321 24.31 -21.66 -18.13
N THR A 322 23.08 -21.41 -17.68
CA THR A 322 22.79 -20.46 -16.60
C THR A 322 21.89 -21.06 -15.53
N ILE A 323 21.71 -20.32 -14.44
CA ILE A 323 20.76 -20.64 -13.39
C ILE A 323 19.34 -20.91 -13.89
N GLU A 324 18.93 -20.37 -15.04
CA GLU A 324 17.56 -20.54 -15.57
C GLU A 324 17.25 -21.99 -15.95
N GLU A 325 18.20 -22.75 -16.51
CA GLU A 325 18.00 -24.16 -16.84
C GLU A 325 17.66 -24.97 -15.59
N LYS A 326 18.40 -24.74 -14.50
CA LYS A 326 18.15 -25.41 -13.23
C LYS A 326 16.82 -24.99 -12.59
N VAL A 327 16.37 -23.75 -12.79
CA VAL A 327 15.04 -23.30 -12.36
C VAL A 327 13.95 -24.07 -13.13
N ILE A 328 14.11 -24.22 -14.44
CA ILE A 328 13.13 -24.94 -15.29
C ILE A 328 13.11 -26.44 -14.94
N GLU A 329 14.27 -27.10 -14.86
CA GLU A 329 14.35 -28.51 -14.45
C GLU A 329 13.63 -28.77 -13.12
N ARG A 330 13.85 -27.89 -12.14
CA ARG A 330 13.19 -27.99 -10.84
C ARG A 330 11.68 -27.78 -10.95
N ALA A 331 11.25 -26.81 -11.75
CA ALA A 331 9.84 -26.52 -11.97
C ALA A 331 9.12 -27.74 -12.57
N TYR A 332 9.73 -28.43 -13.53
CA TYR A 332 9.22 -29.67 -14.11
C TYR A 332 9.21 -30.83 -13.10
N LYS A 333 10.30 -31.03 -12.34
CA LYS A 333 10.33 -32.02 -11.25
C LYS A 333 9.20 -31.79 -10.24
N LYS A 334 8.95 -30.53 -9.89
CA LYS A 334 7.86 -30.15 -8.98
C LYS A 334 6.47 -30.45 -9.56
N LEU A 335 6.25 -30.20 -10.84
CA LEU A 335 4.99 -30.58 -11.51
C LEU A 335 4.77 -32.10 -11.54
N ALA A 336 5.83 -32.88 -11.80
CA ALA A 336 5.76 -34.33 -11.78
C ALA A 336 5.41 -34.86 -10.38
N LEU A 337 6.06 -34.32 -9.35
CA LEU A 337 5.75 -34.63 -7.95
C LEU A 337 4.31 -34.25 -7.57
N ASP A 338 3.85 -33.05 -7.95
CA ASP A 338 2.46 -32.62 -7.74
C ASP A 338 1.47 -33.61 -8.37
N ALA A 339 1.75 -34.08 -9.60
CA ALA A 339 0.91 -35.07 -10.27
C ALA A 339 0.87 -36.41 -9.51
N LEU A 340 2.01 -36.88 -8.98
CA LEU A 340 2.10 -38.10 -8.16
C LEU A 340 1.37 -37.96 -6.82
N VAL A 341 1.53 -36.84 -6.13
CA VAL A 341 0.83 -36.52 -4.88
C VAL A 341 -0.67 -36.49 -5.11
N ILE A 342 -1.14 -36.06 -6.28
CA ILE A 342 -2.58 -36.00 -6.56
C ILE A 342 -3.13 -37.36 -7.02
N GLN A 343 -2.42 -38.10 -7.88
CA GLN A 343 -2.92 -39.34 -8.46
C GLN A 343 -2.74 -40.56 -7.55
N GLN A 344 -1.60 -40.64 -6.87
CA GLN A 344 -1.28 -41.74 -5.96
C GLN A 344 -1.28 -41.29 -4.51
N GLY A 345 -1.45 -39.99 -4.27
CA GLY A 345 -1.61 -39.43 -2.94
C GLY A 345 -0.31 -39.31 -2.13
N ARG A 346 0.84 -39.74 -2.66
CA ARG A 346 2.13 -39.75 -1.95
C ARG A 346 2.44 -38.37 -1.36
N LEU A 347 2.69 -38.31 -0.07
CA LEU A 347 3.02 -37.08 0.63
C LEU A 347 4.53 -36.87 0.61
N ALA A 348 5.02 -36.21 -0.44
CA ALA A 348 6.40 -35.71 -0.43
C ALA A 348 6.40 -34.32 0.22
N GLU A 349 7.13 -34.15 1.32
CA GLU A 349 7.38 -32.83 1.89
C GLU A 349 8.13 -31.97 0.86
N GLN A 350 7.46 -30.94 0.36
CA GLN A 350 8.10 -29.98 -0.54
C GLN A 350 8.90 -28.98 0.27
N LYS A 351 10.18 -29.27 0.51
CA LYS A 351 11.09 -28.33 1.15
C LYS A 351 11.43 -27.20 0.17
N ALA A 352 11.35 -25.97 0.68
CA ALA A 352 11.81 -24.80 -0.07
C ALA A 352 13.30 -24.96 -0.40
N VAL A 353 13.75 -24.41 -1.55
CA VAL A 353 15.13 -24.53 -2.07
C VAL A 353 16.16 -24.53 -0.93
N ASN A 354 16.84 -25.66 -0.76
CA ASN A 354 17.84 -25.82 0.30
C ASN A 354 19.08 -24.99 -0.04
N LYS A 355 19.89 -24.64 0.96
CA LYS A 355 21.10 -23.83 0.80
C LYS A 355 22.06 -24.47 -0.21
N ASP A 356 22.30 -25.77 -0.11
CA ASP A 356 23.26 -26.49 -0.94
C ASP A 356 22.78 -26.60 -2.39
N GLU A 357 21.49 -26.86 -2.60
CA GLU A 357 20.86 -26.80 -3.93
C GLU A 357 21.01 -25.40 -4.54
N LEU A 358 20.72 -24.33 -3.78
CA LEU A 358 20.85 -22.96 -4.25
C LEU A 358 22.28 -22.64 -4.68
N LEU A 359 23.25 -23.17 -3.95
CA LEU A 359 24.67 -23.03 -4.24
C LEU A 359 25.08 -23.82 -5.49
N GLN A 360 24.60 -25.04 -5.67
CA GLN A 360 24.78 -25.82 -6.92
C GLN A 360 24.18 -25.09 -8.11
N MET A 361 22.96 -24.53 -7.97
CA MET A 361 22.30 -23.76 -9.03
C MET A 361 23.07 -22.50 -9.43
N VAL A 362 23.69 -21.81 -8.47
CA VAL A 362 24.51 -20.62 -8.72
C VAL A 362 25.85 -20.98 -9.37
N ARG A 363 26.44 -22.12 -9.00
CA ARG A 363 27.69 -22.63 -9.60
C ARG A 363 27.48 -23.24 -10.99
N PHE A 364 26.26 -23.66 -11.32
CA PHE A 364 25.94 -24.25 -12.61
C PHE A 364 26.23 -23.27 -13.76
N GLY A 365 27.00 -23.75 -14.74
CA GLY A 365 27.40 -22.96 -15.91
C GLY A 365 28.43 -21.87 -15.65
N ALA A 366 28.89 -21.68 -14.40
CA ALA A 366 29.94 -20.70 -14.08
C ALA A 366 31.21 -20.96 -14.91
N GLU A 367 31.62 -22.21 -15.05
CA GLU A 367 32.79 -22.63 -15.84
C GLU A 367 32.70 -22.21 -17.32
N MET A 368 31.57 -22.53 -17.98
CA MET A 368 31.33 -22.16 -19.38
C MET A 368 31.27 -20.65 -19.58
N VAL A 369 30.77 -19.92 -18.58
CA VAL A 369 30.78 -18.46 -18.59
C VAL A 369 32.20 -17.93 -18.40
N PHE A 370 33.05 -18.52 -17.56
CA PHE A 370 34.44 -18.07 -17.40
C PHE A 370 35.35 -18.41 -18.58
N SER A 371 35.10 -19.52 -19.30
CA SER A 371 35.94 -19.96 -20.42
C SER A 371 35.70 -19.20 -21.73
N SER A 372 34.50 -18.69 -22.00
CA SER A 372 34.10 -18.19 -23.33
C SER A 372 33.92 -16.67 -23.42
N LYS A 373 34.94 -15.89 -23.81
CA LYS A 373 34.87 -14.41 -23.80
C LYS A 373 33.83 -13.81 -24.76
N ASP A 374 33.67 -14.38 -25.96
CA ASP A 374 32.83 -13.82 -27.03
C ASP A 374 31.33 -14.14 -26.87
N SER A 375 30.46 -13.44 -27.60
CA SER A 375 29.01 -13.73 -27.64
C SER A 375 28.73 -15.19 -27.98
N THR A 376 27.81 -15.85 -27.26
CA THR A 376 27.30 -17.19 -27.63
C THR A 376 25.97 -17.15 -28.36
N ILE A 377 25.49 -15.97 -28.75
CA ILE A 377 24.31 -15.84 -29.58
C ILE A 377 24.67 -16.34 -30.98
N THR A 378 24.07 -17.46 -31.39
CA THR A 378 24.22 -17.97 -32.75
C THR A 378 23.28 -17.23 -33.69
N ASP A 379 23.73 -16.94 -34.91
CA ASP A 379 22.85 -16.36 -35.95
C ASP A 379 22.00 -17.44 -36.65
N GLU A 380 21.62 -18.48 -35.92
CA GLU A 380 20.80 -19.57 -36.44
C GLU A 380 19.39 -19.07 -36.82
N ASP A 381 18.83 -19.68 -37.87
CA ASP A 381 17.44 -19.48 -38.25
C ASP A 381 16.51 -19.88 -37.10
N ILE A 382 15.53 -19.04 -36.80
CA ILE A 382 14.55 -19.29 -35.73
C ILE A 382 13.81 -20.62 -35.88
N ASP A 383 13.61 -21.11 -37.11
CA ASP A 383 12.95 -22.40 -37.35
C ASP A 383 13.83 -23.59 -36.89
N ARG A 384 15.16 -23.45 -37.00
CA ARG A 384 16.11 -24.44 -36.44
C ARG A 384 16.16 -24.36 -34.92
N ILE A 385 16.13 -23.15 -34.36
CA ILE A 385 16.07 -22.95 -32.91
C ILE A 385 14.79 -23.57 -32.34
N ILE A 386 13.65 -23.39 -33.00
CA ILE A 386 12.38 -24.03 -32.61
C ILE A 386 12.50 -25.55 -32.72
N ALA A 387 13.01 -26.10 -33.82
CA ALA A 387 13.16 -27.55 -33.98
C ALA A 387 14.05 -28.18 -32.90
N ARG A 388 15.20 -27.57 -32.60
CA ARG A 388 16.10 -27.99 -31.51
C ARG A 388 15.41 -27.87 -30.14
N GLY A 389 14.64 -26.79 -29.94
CA GLY A 389 13.85 -26.59 -28.74
C GLY A 389 12.76 -27.65 -28.55
N GLU A 390 12.08 -28.05 -29.62
CA GLU A 390 11.08 -29.12 -29.59
C GLU A 390 11.70 -30.47 -29.24
N GLU A 391 12.86 -30.79 -29.83
CA GLU A 391 13.60 -32.01 -29.51
C GLU A 391 14.06 -32.02 -28.04
N ALA A 392 14.68 -30.93 -27.56
CA ALA A 392 15.12 -30.81 -26.18
C ALA A 392 13.96 -30.89 -25.18
N THR A 393 12.81 -30.29 -25.52
CA THR A 393 11.61 -30.35 -24.69
C THR A 393 11.06 -31.77 -24.64
N ALA A 394 11.01 -32.47 -25.78
CA ALA A 394 10.57 -33.87 -25.84
C ALA A 394 11.48 -34.81 -25.05
N GLN A 395 12.80 -34.60 -25.10
CA GLN A 395 13.77 -35.34 -24.29
C GLN A 395 13.57 -35.09 -22.79
N LEU A 396 13.33 -33.84 -22.39
CA LEU A 396 13.06 -33.49 -20.99
C LEU A 396 11.74 -34.11 -20.52
N ASP A 397 10.67 -34.03 -21.32
CA ASP A 397 9.39 -34.66 -21.01
C ASP A 397 9.51 -36.18 -20.90
N ALA A 398 10.29 -36.82 -21.77
CA ALA A 398 10.57 -38.26 -21.70
C ALA A 398 11.34 -38.61 -20.42
N LYS A 399 12.37 -37.83 -20.07
CA LYS A 399 13.13 -37.99 -18.82
C LYS A 399 12.24 -37.82 -17.59
N MET A 400 11.33 -36.84 -17.60
CA MET A 400 10.38 -36.61 -16.51
C MET A 400 9.31 -37.70 -16.42
N LYS A 401 8.82 -38.22 -17.54
CA LYS A 401 7.91 -39.39 -17.55
C LYS A 401 8.60 -40.61 -16.97
N LYS A 402 9.83 -40.91 -17.39
CA LYS A 402 10.63 -41.99 -16.83
C LYS A 402 10.85 -41.80 -15.32
N PHE A 403 11.22 -40.60 -14.88
CA PHE A 403 11.33 -40.29 -13.45
C PHE A 403 10.02 -40.53 -12.69
N THR A 404 8.88 -40.14 -13.28
CA THR A 404 7.56 -40.36 -12.69
C THR A 404 7.26 -41.86 -12.59
N GLU A 405 7.55 -42.64 -13.64
CA GLU A 405 7.39 -44.10 -13.66
C GLU A 405 8.32 -44.80 -12.68
N ASP A 406 9.58 -44.39 -12.60
CA ASP A 406 10.58 -44.96 -11.68
C ASP A 406 10.23 -44.62 -10.23
N ALA A 407 9.78 -43.40 -9.96
CA ALA A 407 9.22 -43.02 -8.65
C ALA A 407 7.99 -43.87 -8.30
N ILE A 408 7.13 -44.20 -9.28
CA ILE A 408 6.00 -45.12 -9.07
C ILE A 408 6.48 -46.55 -8.76
N LYS A 409 7.53 -47.03 -9.47
CA LYS A 409 8.07 -48.39 -9.35
C LYS A 409 8.92 -48.62 -8.10
N PHE A 410 9.61 -47.61 -7.56
CA PHE A 410 10.31 -47.70 -6.27
C PHE A 410 9.29 -47.80 -5.12
N LYS A 411 8.81 -49.04 -4.94
CA LYS A 411 8.30 -49.65 -3.72
C LYS A 411 9.06 -50.98 -3.61
N MET A 412 10.15 -50.99 -2.84
CA MET A 412 10.69 -52.14 -2.12
C MET A 412 12.01 -51.68 -1.48
N ASP A 413 11.93 -51.40 -0.18
CA ASP A 413 13.05 -51.55 0.76
C ASP A 413 14.32 -50.71 0.50
N ASP A 414 14.27 -49.41 0.79
CA ASP A 414 15.31 -48.72 1.59
C ASP A 414 14.90 -47.26 1.85
N THR A 415 15.17 -46.76 3.06
CA THR A 415 15.09 -45.34 3.42
C THR A 415 16.28 -44.59 2.81
N ALA A 416 16.24 -44.38 1.50
CA ALA A 416 17.24 -43.60 0.77
C ALA A 416 16.62 -42.40 0.04
N GLU A 417 17.35 -41.30 0.08
CA GLU A 417 16.93 -39.93 -0.22
C GLU A 417 16.38 -39.75 -1.64
N LEU A 418 15.09 -39.42 -1.76
CA LEU A 418 14.41 -39.02 -3.00
C LEU A 418 14.95 -37.71 -3.64
N TYR A 419 16.03 -37.16 -3.07
CA TYR A 419 16.65 -35.88 -3.44
C TYR A 419 17.98 -36.02 -4.15
N ASP A 420 18.59 -37.21 -4.21
CA ASP A 420 19.84 -37.38 -4.94
C ASP A 420 19.55 -37.78 -6.39
N PHE A 421 19.63 -36.78 -7.26
CA PHE A 421 19.92 -37.03 -8.65
C PHE A 421 21.42 -37.36 -8.67
N ASP A 422 21.76 -38.65 -8.62
CA ASP A 422 23.06 -39.11 -9.12
C ASP A 422 23.09 -38.70 -10.60
N ASP A 423 23.55 -37.47 -10.87
CA ASP A 423 24.28 -37.20 -12.11
C ASP A 423 25.42 -38.22 -12.07
N ASP A 424 25.45 -39.09 -13.10
CA ASP A 424 26.57 -39.99 -13.35
C ASP A 424 27.86 -39.31 -12.92
N LYS A 425 28.64 -39.97 -12.06
CA LYS A 425 29.96 -39.51 -11.63
C LYS A 425 30.82 -39.20 -12.85
N GLU A 426 30.75 -37.96 -13.33
CA GLU A 426 31.75 -37.36 -14.20
C GLU A 426 32.94 -37.05 -13.29
N GLU A 427 33.83 -38.04 -13.16
CA GLU A 427 35.04 -38.04 -12.33
C GLU A 427 36.10 -36.99 -12.71
N ASP A 428 35.83 -36.08 -13.64
CA ASP A 428 36.78 -35.06 -14.07
C ASP A 428 36.19 -33.64 -13.94
N LYS A 429 36.27 -33.04 -12.75
CA LYS A 429 36.15 -31.58 -12.60
C LYS A 429 37.45 -30.95 -12.08
N PRO A 430 38.05 -30.01 -12.82
CA PRO A 430 39.16 -29.20 -12.33
C PRO A 430 38.70 -28.24 -11.22
N ASP A 431 39.62 -27.97 -10.31
CA ASP A 431 39.41 -27.18 -9.09
C ASP A 431 38.99 -25.74 -9.41
N PHE A 432 37.72 -25.37 -9.16
CA PHE A 432 37.16 -24.00 -9.33
C PHE A 432 38.03 -22.92 -8.66
N LYS A 433 38.81 -23.32 -7.65
CA LYS A 433 39.80 -22.51 -6.95
C LYS A 433 40.92 -21.99 -7.88
N LYS A 434 41.35 -22.78 -8.88
CA LYS A 434 42.40 -22.40 -9.85
C LYS A 434 41.92 -21.45 -10.93
N LEU A 435 40.70 -21.67 -11.46
CA LEU A 435 40.13 -20.84 -12.54
C LEU A 435 39.90 -19.38 -12.12
N VAL A 436 39.65 -19.14 -10.84
CA VAL A 436 39.38 -17.81 -10.31
C VAL A 436 40.65 -17.10 -9.81
N SER A 437 41.64 -17.86 -9.31
CA SER A 437 42.92 -17.29 -8.89
C SER A 437 43.71 -16.68 -10.05
N ASP A 438 43.58 -17.26 -11.25
CA ASP A 438 44.38 -16.85 -12.41
C ASP A 438 43.90 -15.54 -13.07
N ASN A 439 42.72 -15.03 -12.70
CA ASN A 439 42.08 -13.85 -13.32
C ASN A 439 41.86 -12.66 -12.34
N TRP A 440 42.50 -12.63 -11.18
CA TRP A 440 42.22 -11.66 -10.11
C TRP A 440 43.09 -10.39 -10.17
N ILE A 441 42.46 -9.21 -10.23
CA ILE A 441 43.06 -7.88 -9.91
C ILE A 441 42.19 -7.23 -8.83
N GLU A 442 42.79 -6.88 -7.71
CA GLU A 442 42.12 -6.50 -6.46
C GLU A 442 41.83 -4.98 -6.39
N PRO A 443 40.56 -4.52 -6.27
CA PRO A 443 40.25 -3.09 -6.07
C PRO A 443 40.19 -2.72 -4.57
N PRO A 444 40.64 -1.52 -4.17
CA PRO A 444 40.75 -1.13 -2.77
C PRO A 444 39.40 -0.76 -2.15
N ARG A 445 39.10 -1.31 -0.96
CA ARG A 445 37.91 -0.98 -0.15
C ARG A 445 38.13 0.29 0.66
N ARG A 446 37.12 1.17 0.72
CA ARG A 446 37.12 2.42 1.51
C ARG A 446 36.07 2.34 2.62
N GLU A 447 36.49 2.46 3.88
CA GLU A 447 35.60 2.54 5.07
C GLU A 447 35.24 3.99 5.42
N ARG A 448 34.05 4.23 6.00
CA ARG A 448 33.61 5.53 6.56
C ARG A 448 33.45 5.43 8.08
N LYS A 449 34.08 6.35 8.82
CA LYS A 449 33.85 6.61 10.27
C LYS A 449 32.79 7.71 10.48
N ARG A 450 32.05 7.65 11.59
CA ARG A 450 31.11 8.68 12.11
C ARG A 450 31.74 9.42 13.30
N ASN A 451 31.49 10.73 13.44
CA ASN A 451 31.97 11.58 14.53
C ASN A 451 30.89 11.91 15.60
N TYR A 452 31.40 12.24 16.79
CA TYR A 452 30.82 12.54 18.11
C TYR A 452 29.97 13.83 18.23
N SER A 453 29.14 13.93 19.30
CA SER A 453 28.52 15.18 19.77
C SER A 453 28.56 15.31 21.32
N GLU A 454 29.30 16.29 21.84
CA GLU A 454 29.34 16.67 23.27
C GLU A 454 28.41 17.87 23.54
N SER A 455 27.21 17.64 24.08
CA SER A 455 26.33 18.74 24.51
C SER A 455 25.35 18.37 25.63
N GLU A 456 25.80 17.59 26.61
CA GLU A 456 25.01 17.31 27.82
C GLU A 456 25.67 17.74 29.15
N TYR A 457 26.87 18.32 29.13
CA TYR A 457 27.59 18.64 30.37
C TYR A 457 27.28 20.02 30.99
N PHE A 458 26.49 20.90 30.32
CA PHE A 458 26.31 22.30 30.74
C PHE A 458 24.96 22.69 31.36
N LYS A 459 24.00 21.77 31.47
CA LYS A 459 22.62 22.12 31.93
C LYS A 459 22.28 21.77 33.38
N GLN A 460 23.24 21.28 34.18
CA GLN A 460 22.95 20.74 35.51
C GLN A 460 23.77 21.38 36.65
N ALA A 461 24.18 22.65 36.52
CA ALA A 461 25.02 23.33 37.52
C ALA A 461 24.44 24.61 38.15
N LEU A 462 23.19 25.02 37.84
CA LEU A 462 22.61 26.27 38.38
C LEU A 462 21.15 26.09 38.83
N ARG A 463 20.94 25.73 40.11
CA ARG A 463 19.80 26.18 40.97
C ARG A 463 19.85 25.54 42.37
N GLN A 464 20.22 26.32 43.38
CA GLN A 464 19.78 26.17 44.77
C GLN A 464 19.47 27.57 45.34
N GLY A 465 18.42 27.66 46.17
CA GLY A 465 17.67 28.89 46.47
C GLY A 465 18.11 29.70 47.70
N ALA A 466 17.40 30.81 47.91
CA ALA A 466 17.55 31.73 49.05
C ALA A 466 16.18 32.00 49.72
N PRO A 467 16.11 32.24 51.06
CA PRO A 467 14.87 32.42 51.81
C PRO A 467 14.42 33.89 52.02
N ALA A 468 13.19 34.06 52.51
CA ALA A 468 12.36 35.28 52.51
C ALA A 468 12.59 36.29 53.67
N LYS A 469 12.23 37.58 53.42
CA LYS A 469 12.20 38.70 54.39
C LYS A 469 10.77 39.04 54.90
N PRO A 470 10.60 39.72 56.06
CA PRO A 470 9.32 39.97 56.72
C PRO A 470 8.49 41.11 56.08
N ARG A 471 7.17 41.14 56.33
CA ARG A 471 6.17 42.01 55.67
C ARG A 471 5.94 43.35 56.38
N GLU A 472 5.90 44.43 55.60
CA GLU A 472 5.40 45.77 55.97
C GLU A 472 3.86 45.88 55.84
N PRO A 473 3.21 46.82 56.57
CA PRO A 473 1.74 46.95 56.61
C PRO A 473 1.12 47.41 55.28
N ARG A 474 -0.07 46.88 54.98
CA ARG A 474 -0.73 46.99 53.67
C ARG A 474 -1.55 48.28 53.55
N ILE A 475 -1.18 49.12 52.59
CA ILE A 475 -2.07 50.10 51.96
C ILE A 475 -3.33 49.35 51.48
N PRO A 476 -4.56 49.87 51.69
CA PRO A 476 -5.77 49.31 51.09
C PRO A 476 -5.51 49.07 49.61
N ARG A 477 -5.82 47.87 49.12
CA ARG A 477 -5.66 47.57 47.71
C ARG A 477 -6.87 48.13 46.98
N MET A 478 -6.61 48.90 45.94
CA MET A 478 -7.64 49.39 45.04
C MET A 478 -8.51 48.21 44.58
N PRO A 479 -9.85 48.36 44.57
CA PRO A 479 -10.72 47.36 43.96
C PRO A 479 -10.21 47.05 42.56
N ASN A 480 -10.14 45.77 42.20
CA ASN A 480 -9.52 45.33 40.96
C ASN A 480 -10.46 45.68 39.80
N LEU A 481 -10.40 46.92 39.31
CA LEU A 481 -11.20 47.40 38.19
C LEU A 481 -10.71 46.68 36.93
N HIS A 482 -11.57 45.87 36.35
CA HIS A 482 -11.20 45.15 35.14
C HIS A 482 -11.51 45.99 33.89
N ASP A 483 -10.63 45.89 32.91
CA ASP A 483 -10.73 46.58 31.60
C ASP A 483 -12.07 46.33 30.89
N PHE A 484 -12.59 45.11 30.93
CA PHE A 484 -13.87 44.73 30.31
C PHE A 484 -15.12 45.33 30.96
N GLN A 485 -14.98 46.04 32.08
CA GLN A 485 -16.10 46.70 32.77
C GLN A 485 -16.23 48.19 32.38
N PHE A 486 -15.30 48.72 31.58
CA PHE A 486 -15.33 50.07 31.00
C PHE A 486 -15.48 51.23 32.01
N PHE A 487 -14.96 51.08 33.22
CA PHE A 487 -14.90 52.18 34.20
C PHE A 487 -14.01 53.34 33.70
N ASN A 488 -14.30 54.57 34.11
CA ASN A 488 -13.41 55.72 33.87
C ASN A 488 -12.17 55.64 34.77
N THR A 489 -11.21 54.81 34.38
CA THR A 489 -10.02 54.48 35.19
C THR A 489 -9.12 55.68 35.46
N GLN A 490 -9.09 56.69 34.59
CA GLN A 490 -8.26 57.89 34.79
C GLN A 490 -8.77 58.72 35.96
N ARG A 491 -10.06 59.09 35.95
CA ARG A 491 -10.65 59.91 37.01
C ARG A 491 -10.77 59.16 38.33
N LEU A 492 -11.08 57.85 38.28
CA LEU A 492 -11.10 57.01 39.50
C LEU A 492 -9.72 56.87 40.14
N ASN A 493 -8.65 56.81 39.34
CA ASN A 493 -7.28 56.78 39.84
C ASN A 493 -6.87 58.10 40.47
N GLU A 494 -7.25 59.25 39.90
CA GLU A 494 -6.99 60.57 40.50
C GLU A 494 -7.67 60.71 41.88
N LEU A 495 -8.94 60.33 41.99
CA LEU A 495 -9.69 60.36 43.24
C LEU A 495 -9.08 59.39 44.28
N TYR A 496 -8.63 58.21 43.84
CA TYR A 496 -7.96 57.24 44.71
C TYR A 496 -6.56 57.68 45.14
N GLU A 497 -5.77 58.30 44.26
CA GLU A 497 -4.46 58.86 44.60
C GLU A 497 -4.58 59.99 45.61
N LYS A 498 -5.62 60.83 45.51
CA LYS A 498 -5.94 61.87 46.50
C LYS A 498 -6.24 61.24 47.86
N GLU A 499 -7.02 60.15 47.88
CA GLU A 499 -7.36 59.37 49.09
C GLU A 499 -6.14 58.68 49.73
N VAL A 500 -5.25 58.10 48.91
CA VAL A 500 -4.01 57.47 49.37
C VAL A 500 -3.01 58.51 49.88
N LYS A 501 -2.84 59.65 49.20
CA LYS A 501 -1.97 60.75 49.66
C LYS A 501 -2.41 61.27 51.02
N TYR A 502 -3.71 61.48 51.21
CA TYR A 502 -4.29 61.86 52.51
C TYR A 502 -3.97 60.82 53.61
N LEU A 503 -4.13 59.52 53.33
CA LEU A 503 -3.83 58.43 54.27
C LEU A 503 -2.33 58.29 54.60
N VAL A 504 -1.44 58.57 53.66
CA VAL A 504 0.01 58.58 53.90
C VAL A 504 0.42 59.78 54.75
N GLN A 505 -0.12 60.96 54.46
CA GLN A 505 0.18 62.21 55.19
C GLN A 505 -0.36 62.17 56.64
N THR A 506 -1.54 61.59 56.87
CA THR A 506 -2.10 61.38 58.22
C THR A 506 -1.34 60.35 59.05
N ASN A 507 -0.73 59.35 58.40
CA ASN A 507 0.17 58.41 59.09
C ASN A 507 1.54 59.04 59.39
N GLN A 508 2.09 59.87 58.50
CA GLN A 508 3.34 60.60 58.75
C GLN A 508 3.20 61.62 59.90
N LYS A 509 2.07 62.34 60.01
CA LYS A 509 1.78 63.24 61.15
C LYS A 509 1.67 62.49 62.51
N LYS A 510 1.46 61.17 62.54
CA LYS A 510 1.40 60.36 63.79
C LYS A 510 2.76 59.86 64.28
N ASP A 511 3.78 59.83 63.43
CA ASP A 511 5.11 59.28 63.76
C ASP A 511 6.17 60.34 64.11
N THR A 512 5.84 61.65 64.09
CA THR A 512 6.73 62.75 64.47
C THR A 512 6.16 63.64 65.58
N ILE A 513 6.56 63.36 66.83
CA ILE A 513 6.69 64.37 67.89
C ILE A 513 8.12 64.91 67.79
N GLY A 514 8.30 66.14 67.32
CA GLY A 514 9.60 66.84 67.35
C GLY A 514 9.86 67.68 66.10
N ASP A 515 10.02 68.99 66.33
CA ASP A 515 10.18 70.11 65.40
C ASP A 515 10.94 69.86 64.08
N GLY A 516 10.37 70.43 63.00
CA GLY A 516 11.05 70.68 61.74
C GLY A 516 10.09 71.31 60.73
N ASP A 517 10.17 72.63 60.57
CA ASP A 517 9.44 73.42 59.58
C ASP A 517 9.64 72.88 58.16
N GLY A 518 8.56 72.38 57.57
CA GLY A 518 8.40 72.11 56.15
C GLY A 518 6.99 72.56 55.75
N GLU A 519 6.91 73.48 54.79
CA GLU A 519 5.65 73.89 54.15
C GLU A 519 5.07 72.70 53.38
N ASP A 520 4.31 71.85 54.07
CA ASP A 520 3.53 70.80 53.43
C ASP A 520 2.09 71.29 53.26
N GLU A 521 1.66 71.46 52.00
CA GLU A 521 0.26 71.67 51.64
C GLU A 521 -0.62 70.64 52.36
N GLU A 522 -1.58 71.11 53.17
CA GLU A 522 -2.55 70.22 53.81
C GLU A 522 -3.45 69.62 52.71
N VAL A 523 -3.27 68.33 52.42
CA VAL A 523 -4.18 67.62 51.52
C VAL A 523 -5.48 67.41 52.27
N GLU A 524 -6.55 68.04 51.79
CA GLU A 524 -7.90 67.88 52.36
C GLU A 524 -8.51 66.52 51.96
N PRO A 525 -9.37 65.92 52.82
CA PRO A 525 -10.12 64.71 52.47
C PRO A 525 -11.04 64.95 51.26
N LEU A 526 -11.46 63.88 50.57
CA LEU A 526 -12.42 63.98 49.45
C LEU A 526 -13.71 64.68 49.93
N ASN A 527 -14.09 65.77 49.24
CA ASN A 527 -15.31 66.52 49.54
C ASN A 527 -16.57 65.68 49.25
N GLU A 528 -17.73 66.04 49.82
CA GLU A 528 -19.01 65.34 49.57
C GLU A 528 -19.34 65.27 48.06
N GLU A 529 -19.07 66.32 47.30
CA GLU A 529 -19.22 66.33 45.83
C GLU A 529 -18.27 65.35 45.11
N GLU A 530 -17.04 65.17 45.60
CA GLU A 530 -16.07 64.22 45.00
C GLU A 530 -16.37 62.76 45.38
N GLN A 531 -17.04 62.54 46.52
CA GLN A 531 -17.56 61.23 46.90
C GLN A 531 -18.78 60.85 46.06
N GLU A 532 -19.69 61.79 45.80
CA GLU A 532 -20.81 61.60 44.85
C GLU A 532 -20.30 61.37 43.41
N GLU A 533 -19.27 62.10 42.96
CA GLU A 533 -18.63 61.89 41.65
C GLU A 533 -18.04 60.47 41.55
N LYS A 534 -17.39 59.99 42.61
CA LYS A 534 -16.84 58.62 42.68
C LYS A 534 -17.93 57.56 42.61
N GLU A 535 -19.07 57.76 43.27
CA GLU A 535 -20.21 56.84 43.22
C GLU A 535 -20.86 56.82 41.82
N GLN A 536 -21.05 57.99 41.19
CA GLN A 536 -21.58 58.08 39.83
C GLN A 536 -20.68 57.39 38.80
N LEU A 537 -19.36 57.60 38.87
CA LEU A 537 -18.40 56.96 37.96
C LEU A 537 -18.32 55.42 38.15
N LEU A 538 -18.70 54.92 39.33
CA LEU A 538 -18.83 53.50 39.61
C LEU A 538 -20.17 52.92 39.12
N GLU A 539 -21.24 53.72 39.08
CA GLU A 539 -22.53 53.33 38.50
C GLU A 539 -22.51 53.33 36.96
N GLU A 540 -21.76 54.22 36.32
CA GLU A 540 -21.61 54.27 34.86
C GLU A 540 -20.89 53.04 34.27
N GLY A 541 -20.07 52.36 35.08
CA GLY A 541 -19.37 51.14 34.66
C GLY A 541 -20.21 49.87 34.80
N PHE A 542 -19.82 48.84 34.06
CA PHE A 542 -20.51 47.54 34.08
C PHE A 542 -20.08 46.68 35.28
N SER A 543 -20.37 47.15 36.49
CA SER A 543 -20.01 46.48 37.76
C SER A 543 -20.61 45.07 37.90
N THR A 544 -21.77 44.83 37.30
CA THR A 544 -22.47 43.52 37.30
C THR A 544 -21.95 42.54 36.25
N TRP A 545 -21.02 42.94 35.38
CA TRP A 545 -20.45 42.07 34.36
C TRP A 545 -19.23 41.34 34.92
N THR A 546 -19.25 40.02 34.84
CA THR A 546 -18.11 39.18 35.23
C THR A 546 -17.21 38.88 34.04
N ARG A 547 -15.97 38.43 34.29
CA ARG A 547 -15.07 37.97 33.22
C ARG A 547 -15.67 36.81 32.42
N ARG A 548 -16.56 36.02 33.03
CA ARG A 548 -17.28 34.94 32.35
C ARG A 548 -18.24 35.51 31.31
N ASP A 549 -19.01 36.52 31.68
CA ASP A 549 -19.99 37.19 30.80
C ASP A 549 -19.28 37.87 29.63
N PHE A 550 -18.17 38.57 29.89
CA PHE A 550 -17.34 39.15 28.83
C PHE A 550 -16.83 38.08 27.84
N ASN A 551 -16.27 36.98 28.35
CA ASN A 551 -15.79 35.90 27.48
C ASN A 551 -16.92 35.22 26.69
N THR A 552 -18.11 35.08 27.29
CA THR A 552 -19.30 34.56 26.61
C THR A 552 -19.77 35.51 25.52
N PHE A 553 -19.82 36.81 25.79
CA PHE A 553 -20.15 37.85 24.82
C PHE A 553 -19.20 37.84 23.62
N ILE A 554 -17.87 37.80 23.84
CA ILE A 554 -16.88 37.72 22.75
C ILE A 554 -17.06 36.44 21.90
N ARG A 555 -17.35 35.30 22.55
CA ARG A 555 -17.62 34.03 21.82
C ARG A 555 -18.91 34.10 21.01
N ALA A 556 -19.94 34.74 21.54
CA ALA A 556 -21.21 34.94 20.84
C ALA A 556 -21.02 35.88 19.63
N CYS A 557 -20.23 36.95 19.77
CA CYS A 557 -19.85 37.83 18.66
C CYS A 557 -19.05 37.07 17.58
N GLU A 558 -18.15 36.15 17.94
CA GLU A 558 -17.44 35.31 16.95
C GLU A 558 -18.39 34.35 16.20
N LYS A 559 -19.46 33.89 16.87
CA LYS A 559 -20.38 32.86 16.37
C LYS A 559 -21.52 33.41 15.52
N TYR A 560 -22.09 34.55 15.90
CA TYR A 560 -23.25 35.15 15.22
C TYR A 560 -22.91 36.45 14.48
N GLY A 561 -21.74 37.02 14.72
CA GLY A 561 -21.35 38.35 14.24
C GLY A 561 -21.74 39.44 15.25
N ARG A 562 -21.02 40.57 15.22
CA ARG A 562 -21.16 41.65 16.21
C ARG A 562 -22.50 42.41 16.14
N ASP A 563 -23.24 42.28 15.05
CA ASP A 563 -24.48 43.02 14.79
C ASP A 563 -25.76 42.24 15.17
N ASP A 564 -25.69 40.92 15.42
CA ASP A 564 -26.85 40.09 15.76
C ASP A 564 -27.08 40.01 17.28
N ILE A 565 -27.55 41.12 17.85
CA ILE A 565 -27.75 41.30 19.30
C ILE A 565 -28.72 40.27 19.89
N LYS A 566 -29.74 39.85 19.12
CA LYS A 566 -30.75 38.88 19.57
C LYS A 566 -30.15 37.50 19.81
N SER A 567 -29.35 37.02 18.87
CA SER A 567 -28.66 35.73 19.00
C SER A 567 -27.62 35.79 20.13
N ILE A 568 -26.91 36.91 20.28
CA ILE A 568 -25.93 37.12 21.36
C ILE A 568 -26.63 37.09 22.74
N ALA A 569 -27.73 37.83 22.90
CA ALA A 569 -28.48 37.88 24.16
C ALA A 569 -29.02 36.50 24.58
N SER A 570 -29.43 35.66 23.62
CA SER A 570 -29.90 34.30 23.92
C SER A 570 -28.84 33.37 24.52
N GLU A 571 -27.55 33.64 24.31
CA GLU A 571 -26.42 32.85 24.80
C GLU A 571 -25.85 33.39 26.13
N MET A 572 -26.35 34.55 26.59
CA MET A 572 -25.95 35.20 27.84
C MET A 572 -26.89 34.79 28.98
N GLU A 573 -26.39 33.98 29.92
CA GLU A 573 -27.16 33.55 31.09
C GLU A 573 -27.32 34.70 32.10
N GLY A 574 -28.55 35.16 32.34
CA GLY A 574 -28.88 36.13 33.39
C GLY A 574 -28.72 37.61 33.02
N LYS A 575 -28.59 37.94 31.73
CA LYS A 575 -28.63 39.32 31.21
C LYS A 575 -29.82 39.53 30.28
N THR A 576 -30.42 40.70 30.34
CA THR A 576 -31.52 41.09 29.45
C THR A 576 -30.99 41.56 28.10
N GLU A 577 -31.82 41.50 27.04
CA GLU A 577 -31.45 41.99 25.69
C GLU A 577 -31.00 43.46 25.72
N GLU A 578 -31.65 44.29 26.55
CA GLU A 578 -31.32 45.70 26.74
C GLU A 578 -29.95 45.93 27.41
N GLU A 579 -29.56 45.07 28.37
CA GLU A 579 -28.23 45.12 28.99
C GLU A 579 -27.12 44.70 28.02
N VAL A 580 -27.39 43.69 27.20
CA VAL A 580 -26.45 43.20 26.18
C VAL A 580 -26.28 44.23 25.06
N GLN A 581 -27.37 44.90 24.64
CA GLN A 581 -27.32 45.97 23.65
C GLN A 581 -26.48 47.16 24.16
N ARG A 582 -26.74 47.64 25.39
CA ARG A 582 -25.95 48.73 25.99
C ARG A 582 -24.47 48.38 26.07
N TYR A 583 -24.15 47.14 26.47
CA TYR A 583 -22.76 46.69 26.50
C TYR A 583 -22.12 46.60 25.11
N ALA A 584 -22.85 46.13 24.09
CA ALA A 584 -22.36 46.02 22.72
C ALA A 584 -22.07 47.40 22.09
N GLU A 585 -22.89 48.40 22.37
CA GLU A 585 -22.68 49.79 21.93
C GLU A 585 -21.42 50.39 22.58
N VAL A 586 -21.28 50.26 23.91
CA VAL A 586 -20.08 50.74 24.62
C VAL A 586 -18.83 49.97 24.19
N PHE A 587 -18.93 48.66 24.00
CA PHE A 587 -17.83 47.84 23.46
C PHE A 587 -17.41 48.34 22.07
N LYS A 588 -18.36 48.67 21.19
CA LYS A 588 -18.07 49.17 19.83
C LYS A 588 -17.32 50.50 19.83
N GLU A 589 -17.59 51.37 20.79
CA GLU A 589 -16.95 52.68 20.89
C GLU A 589 -15.62 52.63 21.67
N ARG A 590 -15.55 51.82 22.74
CA ARG A 590 -14.45 51.84 23.71
C ARG A 590 -13.59 50.57 23.73
N TYR A 591 -13.72 49.66 22.77
CA TYR A 591 -12.92 48.42 22.73
C TYR A 591 -11.41 48.64 22.76
N THR A 592 -10.90 49.80 22.30
CA THR A 592 -9.46 50.14 22.32
C THR A 592 -8.87 50.28 23.72
N GLU A 593 -9.71 50.42 24.75
CA GLU A 593 -9.31 50.46 26.16
C GLU A 593 -8.96 49.07 26.72
N LEU A 594 -9.28 47.99 26.00
CA LEU A 594 -8.99 46.63 26.42
C LEU A 594 -7.53 46.27 26.15
N ASN A 595 -6.83 45.65 27.09
CA ASN A 595 -5.41 45.32 26.95
C ASN A 595 -5.10 44.40 25.75
N ASP A 596 -6.06 43.55 25.33
CA ASP A 596 -5.94 42.59 24.23
C ASP A 596 -6.84 42.93 23.02
N TYR A 597 -7.24 44.21 22.83
CA TYR A 597 -8.26 44.58 21.85
C TYR A 597 -7.96 44.12 20.41
N ASP A 598 -6.69 44.24 19.95
CA ASP A 598 -6.28 43.84 18.60
C ASP A 598 -6.52 42.34 18.36
N ARG A 599 -6.26 41.50 19.37
CA ARG A 599 -6.50 40.06 19.30
C ARG A 599 -7.99 39.74 19.32
N ILE A 600 -8.77 40.46 20.12
CA ILE A 600 -10.21 40.25 20.27
C ILE A 600 -10.94 40.59 18.96
N ILE A 601 -10.66 41.77 18.39
CA ILE A 601 -11.26 42.21 17.13
C ILE A 601 -10.86 41.28 15.99
N LYS A 602 -9.58 40.89 15.87
CA LYS A 602 -9.14 39.92 14.86
C LYS A 602 -9.86 38.58 14.95
N ASN A 603 -10.19 38.11 16.14
CA ASN A 603 -10.95 36.87 16.30
C ASN A 603 -12.42 37.03 15.87
N ILE A 604 -13.05 38.15 16.22
CA ILE A 604 -14.43 38.47 15.80
C ILE A 604 -14.50 38.61 14.27
N GLU A 605 -13.60 39.38 13.66
CA GLU A 605 -13.50 39.53 12.19
C GLU A 605 -13.26 38.19 11.48
N LYS A 606 -12.44 37.32 12.08
CA LYS A 606 -12.23 35.96 11.57
C LYS A 606 -13.48 35.09 11.68
N GLY A 607 -14.29 35.28 12.74
CA GLY A 607 -15.62 34.67 12.88
C GLY A 607 -16.57 35.13 11.78
N GLU A 608 -16.71 36.44 11.62
CA GLU A 608 -17.56 37.08 10.60
C GLU A 608 -17.14 36.71 9.16
N SER A 609 -15.84 36.63 8.89
CA SER A 609 -15.32 36.16 7.61
C SER A 609 -15.74 34.71 7.30
N LYS A 610 -15.79 33.82 8.31
CA LYS A 610 -16.30 32.45 8.13
C LYS A 610 -17.80 32.43 7.85
N ILE A 611 -18.58 33.27 8.53
CA ILE A 611 -20.03 33.40 8.32
C ILE A 611 -20.31 33.90 6.90
N SER A 612 -19.65 34.99 6.50
CA SER A 612 -19.75 35.54 5.15
C SER A 612 -19.36 34.52 4.08
N ARG A 613 -18.24 33.80 4.27
CA ARG A 613 -17.82 32.74 3.34
C ARG A 613 -18.84 31.61 3.23
N LYS A 614 -19.46 31.21 4.33
CA LYS A 614 -20.52 30.19 4.32
C LYS A 614 -21.74 30.67 3.50
N ASP A 615 -22.13 31.93 3.66
CA ASP A 615 -23.24 32.52 2.89
C ASP A 615 -22.91 32.65 1.40
N GLU A 616 -21.69 33.03 1.05
CA GLU A 616 -21.20 33.08 -0.33
C GLU A 616 -21.24 31.69 -0.99
N ILE A 617 -20.76 30.66 -0.29
CA ILE A 617 -20.79 29.27 -0.76
C ILE A 617 -22.25 28.82 -0.99
N MET A 618 -23.13 29.07 -0.03
CA MET A 618 -24.55 28.70 -0.14
C MET A 618 -25.24 29.42 -1.32
N LYS A 619 -24.98 30.72 -1.52
CA LYS A 619 -25.49 31.48 -2.68
C LYS A 619 -24.94 30.93 -4.00
N ALA A 620 -23.66 30.57 -4.05
CA ALA A 620 -23.05 29.99 -5.24
C ALA A 620 -23.63 28.61 -5.59
N ILE A 621 -23.85 27.76 -4.59
CA ILE A 621 -24.50 26.45 -4.78
C ILE A 621 -25.94 26.63 -5.28
N ALA A 622 -26.72 27.51 -4.65
CA ALA A 622 -28.09 27.81 -5.06
C ALA A 622 -28.15 28.26 -6.53
N LYS A 623 -27.34 29.27 -6.89
CA LYS A 623 -27.24 29.77 -8.28
C LYS A 623 -26.81 28.70 -9.28
N LYS A 624 -26.04 27.69 -8.86
CA LYS A 624 -25.65 26.57 -9.71
C LYS A 624 -26.78 25.56 -9.86
N MET A 625 -27.54 25.29 -8.80
CA MET A 625 -28.68 24.38 -8.81
C MET A 625 -29.84 24.92 -9.65
N ASP A 626 -30.12 26.23 -9.58
CA ASP A 626 -31.19 26.89 -10.35
C ASP A 626 -31.00 26.80 -11.89
N ARG A 627 -29.81 26.44 -12.36
CA ARG A 627 -29.54 26.23 -13.80
C ARG A 627 -30.10 24.92 -14.34
N TYR A 628 -30.50 23.99 -13.46
CA TYR A 628 -30.95 22.65 -13.83
C TYR A 628 -32.41 22.45 -13.41
N LYS A 629 -33.21 21.78 -14.25
CA LYS A 629 -34.59 21.43 -13.89
C LYS A 629 -34.61 20.31 -12.85
N ASN A 630 -33.70 19.33 -12.98
CA ASN A 630 -33.51 18.30 -11.97
C ASN A 630 -32.01 18.16 -11.58
N PRO A 631 -31.55 18.93 -10.57
CA PRO A 631 -30.16 18.91 -10.13
C PRO A 631 -29.66 17.52 -9.68
N TRP A 632 -30.55 16.63 -9.20
CA TRP A 632 -30.15 15.30 -8.72
C TRP A 632 -29.63 14.39 -9.84
N LEU A 633 -30.15 14.55 -11.06
CA LEU A 633 -29.79 13.72 -12.21
C LEU A 633 -28.93 14.46 -13.23
N GLU A 634 -29.11 15.77 -13.40
CA GLU A 634 -28.55 16.54 -14.52
C GLU A 634 -27.32 17.38 -14.15
N LEU A 635 -27.06 17.59 -12.86
CA LEU A 635 -25.97 18.46 -12.39
C LEU A 635 -24.60 17.91 -12.81
N LYS A 636 -23.95 18.56 -13.77
CA LYS A 636 -22.59 18.20 -14.19
C LYS A 636 -21.54 18.85 -13.29
N ILE A 637 -20.59 18.05 -12.82
CA ILE A 637 -19.49 18.51 -11.97
C ILE A 637 -18.20 18.48 -12.79
N GLN A 638 -17.58 19.65 -12.94
CA GLN A 638 -16.26 19.75 -13.57
C GLN A 638 -15.21 19.41 -12.53
N TYR A 639 -14.46 18.33 -12.78
CA TYR A 639 -13.37 17.89 -11.92
C TYR A 639 -12.05 18.55 -12.34
N GLY A 640 -11.30 19.07 -11.37
CA GLY A 640 -9.89 19.42 -11.58
C GLY A 640 -8.99 18.18 -11.65
N GLN A 641 -7.66 18.36 -11.63
CA GLN A 641 -6.68 17.27 -11.69
C GLN A 641 -6.79 16.24 -10.52
N ASN A 642 -7.53 16.56 -9.46
CA ASN A 642 -7.74 15.72 -8.28
C ASN A 642 -9.11 15.02 -8.27
N LYS A 643 -9.47 14.30 -9.35
CA LYS A 643 -10.63 13.40 -9.29
C LYS A 643 -10.28 12.21 -8.39
N GLY A 644 -10.65 12.29 -7.11
CA GLY A 644 -10.46 11.20 -6.16
C GLY A 644 -11.08 9.91 -6.70
N LYS A 645 -10.26 8.88 -6.92
CA LYS A 645 -10.61 7.61 -7.61
C LYS A 645 -11.76 6.80 -6.99
N LEU A 646 -12.28 7.21 -5.84
CA LEU A 646 -13.24 6.45 -5.03
C LEU A 646 -14.64 7.08 -4.95
N TYR A 647 -14.79 8.36 -5.30
CA TYR A 647 -16.10 9.03 -5.35
C TYR A 647 -16.57 9.07 -6.81
N ASN A 648 -17.77 8.56 -7.06
CA ASN A 648 -18.42 8.66 -8.36
C ASN A 648 -19.19 9.98 -8.49
N GLU A 649 -19.57 10.32 -9.73
CA GLU A 649 -20.27 11.57 -10.02
C GLU A 649 -21.68 11.64 -9.42
N GLU A 650 -22.31 10.49 -9.18
CA GLU A 650 -23.61 10.40 -8.51
C GLU A 650 -23.50 10.77 -7.01
N CYS A 651 -22.45 10.30 -6.34
CA CYS A 651 -22.16 10.67 -4.96
C CYS A 651 -21.86 12.17 -4.85
N ASP A 652 -21.05 12.73 -5.74
CA ASP A 652 -20.70 14.15 -5.70
C ASP A 652 -21.92 15.04 -5.99
N ARG A 653 -22.82 14.62 -6.89
CA ARG A 653 -24.11 15.31 -7.11
C ARG A 653 -24.98 15.28 -5.86
N PHE A 654 -25.09 14.11 -5.23
CA PHE A 654 -25.88 13.96 -4.01
C PHE A 654 -25.31 14.79 -2.86
N LEU A 655 -23.98 14.87 -2.72
CA LEU A 655 -23.31 15.75 -1.76
C LEU A 655 -23.77 17.20 -1.92
N LEU A 656 -23.61 17.76 -3.12
CA LEU A 656 -23.95 19.16 -3.38
C LEU A 656 -25.45 19.46 -3.19
N CYS A 657 -26.33 18.57 -3.65
CA CYS A 657 -27.77 18.76 -3.51
C CYS A 657 -28.22 18.66 -2.04
N MET A 658 -27.65 17.74 -1.27
CA MET A 658 -27.94 17.63 0.16
C MET A 658 -27.34 18.78 0.97
N VAL A 659 -26.15 19.28 0.61
CA VAL A 659 -25.56 20.47 1.25
C VAL A 659 -26.42 21.71 1.03
N HIS A 660 -26.99 21.89 -0.16
CA HIS A 660 -27.95 22.96 -0.39
C HIS A 660 -29.22 22.83 0.46
N LYS A 661 -29.73 21.61 0.61
CA LYS A 661 -30.95 21.34 1.38
C LYS A 661 -30.76 21.46 2.90
N LEU A 662 -29.65 20.96 3.43
CA LEU A 662 -29.37 20.90 4.87
C LEU A 662 -28.62 22.15 5.37
N GLY A 663 -27.92 22.85 4.49
CA GLY A 663 -27.03 23.95 4.85
C GLY A 663 -25.57 23.51 4.98
N TYR A 664 -24.66 24.35 4.49
CA TYR A 664 -23.22 24.11 4.56
C TYR A 664 -22.73 24.07 6.01
N GLY A 665 -21.96 23.04 6.37
CA GLY A 665 -21.50 22.78 7.74
C GLY A 665 -22.29 21.72 8.52
N ASN A 666 -23.49 21.34 8.07
CA ASN A 666 -24.34 20.34 8.74
C ASN A 666 -23.95 18.90 8.35
N TRP A 667 -22.70 18.53 8.62
CA TRP A 667 -22.09 17.28 8.14
C TRP A 667 -22.66 16.01 8.77
N GLU A 668 -23.16 16.08 10.01
CA GLU A 668 -23.77 14.90 10.67
C GLU A 668 -25.11 14.55 10.04
N GLU A 669 -25.91 15.56 9.69
CA GLU A 669 -27.17 15.37 8.94
C GLU A 669 -26.90 14.87 7.53
N LEU A 670 -25.87 15.40 6.85
CA LEU A 670 -25.44 14.93 5.53
C LEU A 670 -25.07 13.44 5.57
N LYS A 671 -24.31 13.02 6.58
CA LYS A 671 -23.94 11.62 6.79
C LYS A 671 -25.15 10.74 7.08
N SER A 672 -26.12 11.24 7.86
CA SER A 672 -27.38 10.54 8.10
C SER A 672 -28.17 10.35 6.80
N ALA A 673 -28.23 11.38 5.95
CA ALA A 673 -28.89 11.31 4.65
C ALA A 673 -28.27 10.25 3.73
N PHE A 674 -26.93 10.11 3.70
CA PHE A 674 -26.27 9.01 2.97
C PHE A 674 -26.66 7.64 3.50
N ARG A 675 -26.75 7.49 4.82
CA ARG A 675 -27.12 6.21 5.45
C ARG A 675 -28.54 5.78 5.11
N MET A 676 -29.46 6.73 5.09
CA MET A 676 -30.89 6.51 4.82
C MET A 676 -31.24 6.45 3.33
N SER A 677 -30.41 7.01 2.45
CA SER A 677 -30.69 7.05 1.01
C SER A 677 -30.71 5.64 0.38
N PRO A 678 -31.79 5.28 -0.35
CA PRO A 678 -31.85 4.04 -1.12
C PRO A 678 -30.80 3.95 -2.23
N LEU A 679 -30.40 5.09 -2.81
CA LEU A 679 -29.41 5.16 -3.89
C LEU A 679 -28.05 4.59 -3.46
N PHE A 680 -27.67 4.85 -2.20
CA PHE A 680 -26.40 4.39 -1.64
C PHE A 680 -26.57 3.14 -0.77
N ARG A 681 -27.65 2.36 -0.95
CA ARG A 681 -27.96 1.20 -0.08
C ARG A 681 -26.76 0.27 0.08
N PHE A 682 -26.06 -0.03 -1.00
CA PHE A 682 -24.91 -0.93 -1.05
C PHE A 682 -23.56 -0.21 -1.15
N ASP A 683 -23.55 1.12 -1.24
CA ASP A 683 -22.31 1.91 -1.27
C ASP A 683 -21.78 2.13 0.15
N TRP A 684 -21.06 1.12 0.64
CA TRP A 684 -20.45 1.16 1.97
C TRP A 684 -19.25 2.10 2.06
N PHE A 685 -18.63 2.46 0.92
CA PHE A 685 -17.51 3.38 0.91
C PHE A 685 -17.94 4.74 1.43
N VAL A 686 -19.02 5.31 0.87
CA VAL A 686 -19.54 6.61 1.28
C VAL A 686 -20.17 6.56 2.67
N LYS A 687 -20.92 5.49 2.99
CA LYS A 687 -21.55 5.32 4.31
C LYS A 687 -20.57 5.17 5.48
N SER A 688 -19.35 4.72 5.20
CA SER A 688 -18.27 4.59 6.20
C SER A 688 -17.52 5.90 6.48
N ARG A 689 -17.69 6.94 5.64
CA ARG A 689 -16.95 8.18 5.78
C ARG A 689 -17.29 8.91 7.08
N THR A 690 -16.26 9.49 7.67
CA THR A 690 -16.42 10.41 8.80
C THR A 690 -16.99 11.75 8.32
N THR A 691 -17.59 12.53 9.23
CA THR A 691 -18.10 13.86 8.90
C THR A 691 -16.99 14.78 8.39
N GLN A 692 -15.77 14.66 8.90
CA GLN A 692 -14.60 15.40 8.43
C GLN A 692 -14.15 15.01 7.02
N GLU A 693 -14.34 13.75 6.61
CA GLU A 693 -14.01 13.31 5.25
C GLU A 693 -15.07 13.75 4.24
N LEU A 694 -16.35 13.75 4.64
CA LEU A 694 -17.42 14.31 3.81
C LEU A 694 -17.26 15.83 3.67
N ALA A 695 -16.93 16.54 4.74
CA ALA A 695 -16.62 17.97 4.70
C ALA A 695 -15.48 18.27 3.71
N ARG A 696 -14.35 17.57 3.84
CA ARG A 696 -13.19 17.72 2.94
C ARG A 696 -13.46 17.36 1.48
N ARG A 697 -14.51 16.59 1.19
CA ARG A 697 -14.90 16.26 -0.18
C ARG A 697 -15.84 17.32 -0.77
N CYS A 698 -16.65 17.94 0.07
CA CYS A 698 -17.52 19.05 -0.30
C CYS A 698 -16.75 20.35 -0.52
N ASP A 699 -15.72 20.59 0.29
CA ASP A 699 -14.75 21.69 0.14
C ASP A 699 -13.84 21.47 -1.07
#